data_AF-A0A7S1THX6-F1
#
_entry.id   AF-A0A7S1THX6-F1
#
_cell.length_a   1.000
_cell.length_b   1.000
_cell.length_c   1.000
_cell.angle_alpha   90.00
_cell.angle_beta   90.00
_cell.angle_gamma   90.00
#
_symmetry.space_group_name_H-M   'P 1'
#
loop_
_entity.id
_entity.type
_entity.pdbx_description
1 polymer ?
#
loop_
_entity_poly.entity_id
_entity_poly.type
_entity_poly.pdbx_seq_one_letter_code
_entity_poly.pdbx_strand_id
1 'polypeptide(L)'
;MVVVSSLEGMATLLERYQELEVKQSISVRSLALLFNQTFCCPQSVARAALVRFFRAFRDERFHEALNMIERMTEMEPGRIGEPNFGARIDAVSEIVEQIQASESEPEVHNTRLSFLEDELSLYPLVFQTISSCLELDDTLRNSGFRLLISLSRYVIQKNFCDISQVFVKALRLACVNAASVDSQRQFSRALGECARTWQRQGKSVTECPSALASLLPICRSDGDLEADFFENIAHIQRHRRMRALRRVSELSMTSALAFSFVYPLALGMAVGDTTGEVFHSKSDNSSSMVEASMQACRAACQAFSWAQYRKTLTRLLRDLRECAIENVARHSILSKVLVGVVDALESILSRSEDVLSKMSFLRTRIFPNLLNTMVSTDRLGEQKFHSVIGCSTAKLLALVGLDDGEYLVPQLVTPLVGFLGTREEKTRVGARLALWVVLERCGPLIWRHILLEVQQRLKEGFRRHVLTYTVLYFLREIDALRMSGKSYVVDSGTDVVVAVAMEDLSGVVGEEKDHEGLSTQMKEFGGSRYGEIIRLQAKMIEFEASASILYGELSRVALSCVDLKIQKKVENALRCLCRGFMTNSSLTVVASLRFTHAIMTELLSVANPDSNDSMLLTFAADMLRLTLAKASSGPQSMSDEHLRMLPPFIPLLLRVVDSRSSSLSLVSLRIVQTLLRIPSICDQETSNTITKVSLKILSSPISMGGVGRDLFNTALRTVSVAVQEASESLVELRAEPLLLIARSYLTHDSVETRMAALNVVRVIVGRKIVLPQVYDLIDEIARLGIVSQHEGFRLQSVHVAVSFMLHYPLSRKRLRHHLNFYLRNLEFNLMDGRITALAALKAVVQRFPSEVIDQEAEYLFLPVCASLSNDQGTNCRDAAMEVLSELLGRASEEKLKLLQSIVQTWFRGGVSLRGLAKLCVLAFAESGRLTEPVARLFLEALCADLAPELQKGEVCLTLSVTEKVLDVFPDLVVCRVIVDLYGDS
;
A
#
# COMPACT_ATOMS: atom_id res chain seq x y z
N MET A 1 -40.73 15.45 -40.95
CA MET A 1 -41.37 16.49 -41.79
C MET A 1 -40.91 16.38 -43.24
N VAL A 2 -39.67 16.74 -43.61
CA VAL A 2 -39.19 16.66 -45.02
C VAL A 2 -39.31 15.24 -45.60
N VAL A 3 -38.83 14.22 -44.88
CA VAL A 3 -38.92 12.80 -45.31
C VAL A 3 -40.37 12.33 -45.50
N VAL A 4 -41.28 12.76 -44.62
CA VAL A 4 -42.71 12.41 -44.68
C VAL A 4 -43.37 13.06 -45.89
N SER A 5 -43.10 14.34 -46.12
CA SER A 5 -43.57 15.06 -47.31
C SER A 5 -43.02 14.47 -48.61
N SER A 6 -41.76 14.04 -48.62
CA SER A 6 -41.17 13.34 -49.77
C SER A 6 -41.81 11.97 -50.02
N LEU A 7 -42.11 11.21 -48.96
CA LEU A 7 -42.82 9.93 -49.05
C LEU A 7 -44.24 10.10 -49.59
N GLU A 8 -44.99 11.08 -49.08
CA GLU A 8 -46.33 11.40 -49.58
C GLU A 8 -46.29 11.92 -51.03
N GLY A 9 -45.27 12.71 -51.37
CA GLY A 9 -45.01 13.16 -52.74
C GLY A 9 -44.68 12.00 -53.69
N MET A 10 -43.87 11.04 -53.25
CA MET A 10 -43.56 9.84 -54.03
C MET A 10 -44.78 8.93 -54.17
N ALA A 11 -45.58 8.75 -53.11
CA ALA A 11 -46.82 7.98 -53.17
C ALA A 11 -47.82 8.59 -54.16
N THR A 12 -48.01 9.91 -54.12
CA THR A 12 -48.89 10.62 -55.06
C THR A 12 -48.36 10.61 -56.50
N LEU A 13 -47.03 10.63 -56.71
CA LEU A 13 -46.43 10.44 -58.04
C LEU A 13 -46.66 9.01 -58.54
N LEU A 14 -46.45 7.98 -57.73
CA LEU A 14 -46.71 6.58 -58.08
C LEU A 14 -48.20 6.34 -58.37
N GLU A 15 -49.10 6.97 -57.62
CA GLU A 15 -50.55 6.96 -57.87
C GLU A 15 -50.91 7.65 -59.21
N ARG A 16 -50.14 8.65 -59.66
CA ARG A 16 -50.39 9.40 -60.91
C ARG A 16 -49.73 8.79 -62.16
N TYR A 17 -48.58 8.12 -62.03
CA TYR A 17 -47.83 7.53 -63.16
C TYR A 17 -48.28 6.11 -63.54
N GLN A 18 -49.46 5.69 -63.06
CA GLN A 18 -50.06 4.35 -63.26
C GLN A 18 -50.27 3.93 -64.73
N GLU A 19 -50.24 4.86 -65.69
CA GLU A 19 -50.51 4.58 -67.11
C GLU A 19 -49.27 4.13 -67.92
N LEU A 20 -48.07 4.17 -67.36
CA LEU A 20 -46.86 3.67 -68.01
C LEU A 20 -46.45 2.37 -67.30
N GLU A 21 -46.43 1.24 -68.02
CA GLU A 21 -45.98 -0.10 -67.55
C GLU A 21 -44.49 -0.13 -67.16
N VAL A 22 -44.09 0.72 -66.22
CA VAL A 22 -42.76 0.71 -65.65
C VAL A 22 -42.82 -0.20 -64.44
N LYS A 23 -42.66 -1.51 -64.67
CA LYS A 23 -42.27 -2.48 -63.61
C LYS A 23 -40.87 -2.13 -63.13
N GLN A 24 -40.72 -1.03 -62.39
CA GLN A 24 -39.47 -0.68 -61.72
C GLN A 24 -39.38 -1.51 -60.45
N SER A 25 -38.63 -2.61 -60.48
CA SER A 25 -38.27 -3.35 -59.27
C SER A 25 -37.62 -2.39 -58.27
N ILE A 26 -38.24 -2.20 -57.10
CA ILE A 26 -37.58 -1.48 -56.01
C ILE A 26 -36.39 -2.33 -55.56
N SER A 27 -35.18 -1.75 -55.60
CA SER A 27 -34.02 -2.43 -55.06
C SER A 27 -34.12 -2.49 -53.53
N VAL A 28 -33.68 -3.61 -52.94
CA VAL A 28 -33.51 -3.81 -51.49
C VAL A 28 -32.75 -2.62 -50.86
N ARG A 29 -31.76 -2.10 -51.58
CA ARG A 29 -30.95 -0.94 -51.20
C ARG A 29 -31.75 0.36 -51.08
N SER A 30 -32.74 0.57 -51.94
CA SER A 30 -33.63 1.75 -51.90
C SER A 30 -34.57 1.71 -50.69
N LEU A 31 -35.12 0.52 -50.35
CA LEU A 31 -35.92 0.32 -49.14
C LEU A 31 -35.09 0.48 -47.88
N ALA A 32 -33.87 -0.05 -47.87
CA ALA A 32 -32.92 0.11 -46.76
C ALA A 32 -32.52 1.57 -46.52
N LEU A 33 -32.42 2.39 -47.57
CA LEU A 33 -32.13 3.83 -47.47
C LEU A 33 -33.32 4.62 -46.92
N LEU A 34 -34.53 4.35 -47.44
CA LEU A 34 -35.78 4.89 -46.92
C LEU A 34 -35.95 4.57 -45.42
N PHE A 35 -35.67 3.32 -45.05
CA PHE A 35 -35.71 2.84 -43.67
C PHE A 35 -34.78 3.60 -42.71
N ASN A 36 -33.54 3.91 -43.12
CA ASN A 36 -32.63 4.69 -42.29
C ASN A 36 -33.09 6.15 -42.08
N GLN A 37 -33.85 6.72 -43.02
CA GLN A 37 -34.29 8.12 -42.96
C GLN A 37 -35.60 8.29 -42.17
N THR A 38 -36.50 7.30 -42.20
CA THR A 38 -37.79 7.33 -41.49
C THR A 38 -37.65 7.06 -39.99
N PHE A 39 -36.56 6.44 -39.57
CA PHE A 39 -36.23 6.14 -38.17
C PHE A 39 -36.09 7.39 -37.28
N CYS A 40 -35.93 8.56 -37.88
CA CYS A 40 -35.72 9.84 -37.18
C CYS A 40 -36.99 10.72 -37.10
N CYS A 41 -38.18 10.23 -37.50
CA CYS A 41 -39.40 11.04 -37.56
C CYS A 41 -40.45 10.67 -36.49
N PRO A 42 -41.27 11.63 -36.01
CA PRO A 42 -42.45 11.38 -35.19
C PRO A 42 -43.45 10.45 -35.90
N GLN A 43 -44.00 9.49 -35.15
CA GLN A 43 -44.32 8.17 -35.70
C GLN A 43 -45.70 8.01 -36.34
N SER A 44 -46.74 8.72 -35.91
CA SER A 44 -48.09 8.52 -36.48
C SER A 44 -48.16 8.90 -37.96
N VAL A 45 -47.54 10.02 -38.33
CA VAL A 45 -47.58 10.56 -39.71
C VAL A 45 -46.62 9.81 -40.64
N ALA A 46 -45.44 9.41 -40.15
CA ALA A 46 -44.48 8.62 -40.93
C ALA A 46 -45.01 7.20 -41.25
N ARG A 47 -45.79 6.59 -40.35
CA ARG A 47 -46.42 5.27 -40.55
C ARG A 47 -47.47 5.30 -41.67
N ALA A 48 -48.40 6.25 -41.62
CA ALA A 48 -49.43 6.39 -42.64
C ALA A 48 -48.84 6.68 -44.03
N ALA A 49 -47.82 7.54 -44.09
CA ALA A 49 -47.11 7.85 -45.33
C ALA A 49 -46.37 6.63 -45.91
N LEU A 50 -45.79 5.77 -45.06
CA LEU A 50 -45.12 4.53 -45.49
C LEU A 50 -46.10 3.47 -45.99
N VAL A 51 -47.18 3.20 -45.24
CA VAL A 51 -48.22 2.25 -45.67
C VAL A 51 -48.85 2.69 -46.99
N ARG A 52 -49.15 4.00 -47.11
CA ARG A 52 -49.65 4.59 -48.35
C ARG A 52 -48.65 4.44 -49.50
N PHE A 53 -47.36 4.70 -49.25
CA PHE A 53 -46.31 4.54 -50.24
C PHE A 53 -46.22 3.09 -50.78
N PHE A 54 -46.21 2.09 -49.88
CA PHE A 54 -46.17 0.69 -50.30
C PHE A 54 -47.47 0.23 -50.99
N ARG A 55 -48.63 0.76 -50.59
CA ARG A 55 -49.90 0.52 -51.30
C ARG A 55 -49.93 1.14 -52.69
N ALA A 56 -49.39 2.35 -52.84
CA ALA A 56 -49.27 3.02 -54.13
C ALA A 56 -48.43 2.22 -55.14
N PHE A 57 -47.52 1.38 -54.64
CA PHE A 57 -46.65 0.53 -55.45
C PHE A 57 -47.35 -0.73 -56.03
N ARG A 58 -48.50 -1.16 -55.47
CA ARG A 58 -49.35 -2.29 -55.91
C ARG A 58 -48.62 -3.61 -56.22
N ASP A 59 -47.50 -3.88 -55.54
CA ASP A 59 -46.82 -5.17 -55.64
C ASP A 59 -47.51 -6.19 -54.72
N GLU A 60 -47.94 -7.32 -55.29
CA GLU A 60 -48.71 -8.36 -54.60
C GLU A 60 -47.97 -8.90 -53.37
N ARG A 61 -46.64 -8.88 -53.38
CA ARG A 61 -45.78 -9.36 -52.28
C ARG A 61 -45.98 -8.59 -50.97
N PHE A 62 -46.36 -7.31 -51.04
CA PHE A 62 -46.57 -6.48 -49.85
C PHE A 62 -48.01 -6.52 -49.35
N HIS A 63 -48.97 -7.04 -50.13
CA HIS A 63 -50.40 -6.89 -49.83
C HIS A 63 -50.78 -7.49 -48.47
N GLU A 64 -50.36 -8.73 -48.22
CA GLU A 64 -50.63 -9.43 -46.96
C GLU A 64 -49.93 -8.76 -45.77
N ALA A 65 -48.66 -8.36 -45.93
CA ALA A 65 -47.91 -7.65 -44.90
C ALA A 65 -48.55 -6.30 -44.54
N LEU A 66 -49.02 -5.54 -45.53
CA LEU A 66 -49.66 -4.24 -45.33
C LEU A 66 -51.02 -4.37 -44.66
N ASN A 67 -51.83 -5.37 -45.02
CA ASN A 67 -53.12 -5.62 -44.37
C ASN A 67 -52.92 -5.95 -42.88
N MET A 68 -51.87 -6.70 -42.55
CA MET A 68 -51.51 -6.97 -41.15
C MET A 68 -51.05 -5.70 -40.42
N ILE A 69 -50.22 -4.87 -41.04
CA ILE A 69 -49.76 -3.59 -40.47
C ILE A 69 -50.93 -2.62 -40.22
N GLU A 70 -51.96 -2.65 -41.08
CA GLU A 70 -53.16 -1.84 -40.87
C GLU A 70 -53.94 -2.28 -39.64
N ARG A 71 -54.10 -3.58 -39.41
CA ARG A 71 -54.65 -4.10 -38.15
C ARG A 71 -53.78 -3.69 -36.95
N MET A 72 -52.44 -3.72 -37.10
CA MET A 72 -51.50 -3.22 -36.07
C MET A 72 -51.57 -1.71 -35.84
N THR A 73 -52.23 -0.94 -36.71
CA THR A 73 -52.37 0.51 -36.61
C THR A 73 -53.84 0.95 -36.52
N GLU A 74 -54.76 0.01 -36.30
CA GLU A 74 -56.19 0.25 -36.30
C GLU A 74 -56.61 1.23 -35.18
N MET A 75 -57.56 2.11 -35.48
CA MET A 75 -58.12 3.08 -34.54
C MET A 75 -59.55 2.67 -34.19
N GLU A 76 -60.02 3.01 -32.99
CA GLU A 76 -61.38 2.67 -32.56
C GLU A 76 -62.44 3.34 -33.46
N PRO A 77 -63.34 2.57 -34.11
CA PRO A 77 -64.39 3.14 -34.92
C PRO A 77 -65.35 3.96 -34.05
N GLY A 78 -65.37 5.28 -34.27
CA GLY A 78 -66.23 6.23 -33.54
C GLY A 78 -65.54 7.05 -32.46
N ARG A 79 -64.25 6.81 -32.16
CA ARG A 79 -63.44 7.63 -31.24
C ARG A 79 -62.21 8.19 -31.95
N ILE A 80 -62.23 9.49 -32.25
CA ILE A 80 -61.15 10.14 -32.98
C ILE A 80 -59.87 10.13 -32.12
N GLY A 81 -58.83 9.44 -32.59
CA GLY A 81 -57.51 9.46 -31.98
C GLY A 81 -57.23 8.38 -30.93
N GLU A 82 -58.20 7.52 -30.59
CA GLU A 82 -57.96 6.37 -29.71
C GLU A 82 -57.55 5.11 -30.51
N PRO A 83 -56.46 4.43 -30.15
CA PRO A 83 -56.04 3.20 -30.79
C PRO A 83 -56.97 2.03 -30.41
N ASN A 84 -57.29 1.16 -31.37
CA ASN A 84 -58.01 -0.09 -31.09
C ASN A 84 -57.04 -1.09 -30.45
N PHE A 85 -57.01 -1.14 -29.12
CA PHE A 85 -56.05 -1.98 -28.38
C PHE A 85 -56.23 -3.47 -28.69
N GLY A 86 -57.48 -3.95 -28.79
CA GLY A 86 -57.78 -5.35 -29.06
C GLY A 86 -57.26 -5.77 -30.42
N ALA A 87 -57.71 -5.10 -31.49
CA ALA A 87 -57.31 -5.44 -32.86
C ALA A 87 -55.79 -5.37 -33.07
N ARG A 88 -55.12 -4.39 -32.46
CA ARG A 88 -53.66 -4.24 -32.56
C ARG A 88 -52.89 -5.33 -31.82
N ILE A 89 -53.31 -5.68 -30.60
CA ILE A 89 -52.66 -6.73 -29.81
C ILE A 89 -52.91 -8.11 -30.44
N ASP A 90 -54.11 -8.34 -30.97
CA ASP A 90 -54.46 -9.58 -31.66
C ASP A 90 -53.63 -9.75 -32.93
N ALA A 91 -53.48 -8.69 -33.73
CA ALA A 91 -52.63 -8.71 -34.92
C ALA A 91 -51.17 -9.03 -34.58
N VAL A 92 -50.63 -8.44 -33.51
CA VAL A 92 -49.29 -8.75 -33.02
C VAL A 92 -49.19 -10.21 -32.57
N SER A 93 -50.18 -10.70 -31.82
CA SER A 93 -50.19 -12.06 -31.29
C SER A 93 -50.25 -13.10 -32.40
N GLU A 94 -51.08 -12.85 -33.42
CA GLU A 94 -51.18 -13.69 -34.62
C GLU A 94 -49.82 -13.83 -35.32
N ILE A 95 -49.10 -12.72 -35.54
CA ILE A 95 -47.76 -12.77 -36.15
C ILE A 95 -46.76 -13.53 -35.26
N VAL A 96 -46.78 -13.29 -33.94
CA VAL A 96 -45.87 -13.97 -33.00
C VAL A 96 -46.11 -15.48 -32.96
N GLU A 97 -47.38 -15.91 -32.93
CA GLU A 97 -47.75 -17.32 -32.96
C GLU A 97 -47.30 -18.00 -34.25
N GLN A 98 -47.46 -17.34 -35.41
CA GLN A 98 -46.99 -17.86 -36.69
C GLN A 98 -45.46 -17.98 -36.74
N ILE A 99 -44.73 -16.98 -36.20
CA ILE A 99 -43.28 -17.05 -36.09
C ILE A 99 -42.86 -18.24 -35.21
N GLN A 100 -43.48 -18.42 -34.04
CA GLN A 100 -43.16 -19.52 -33.12
C GLN A 100 -43.52 -20.91 -33.70
N ALA A 101 -44.63 -21.01 -34.44
CA ALA A 101 -44.98 -22.24 -35.15
C ALA A 101 -43.91 -22.60 -36.19
N SER A 102 -43.40 -21.61 -36.93
CA SER A 102 -42.31 -21.83 -37.90
C SER A 102 -40.98 -22.27 -37.27
N GLU A 103 -40.75 -21.95 -35.98
CA GLU A 103 -39.54 -22.33 -35.25
C GLU A 103 -39.58 -23.79 -34.74
N SER A 104 -40.77 -24.32 -34.45
CA SER A 104 -40.94 -25.63 -33.77
C SER A 104 -41.07 -26.83 -34.72
N GLU A 105 -41.66 -26.64 -35.91
CA GLU A 105 -41.85 -27.70 -36.91
C GLU A 105 -41.47 -27.23 -38.33
N PRO A 106 -40.17 -27.23 -38.69
CA PRO A 106 -39.70 -26.66 -39.95
C PRO A 106 -40.08 -27.47 -41.21
N GLU A 107 -40.50 -28.74 -41.08
CA GLU A 107 -40.77 -29.64 -42.21
C GLU A 107 -42.26 -29.79 -42.57
N VAL A 108 -43.20 -29.29 -41.76
CA VAL A 108 -44.64 -29.59 -41.90
C VAL A 108 -45.52 -28.35 -42.15
N HIS A 109 -45.05 -27.14 -41.84
CA HIS A 109 -45.89 -25.95 -41.88
C HIS A 109 -45.71 -25.12 -43.17
N ASN A 110 -46.76 -25.06 -43.99
CA ASN A 110 -47.04 -23.87 -44.79
C ASN A 110 -47.34 -22.74 -43.80
N THR A 111 -46.46 -21.75 -43.67
CA THR A 111 -46.78 -20.53 -42.91
C THR A 111 -48.07 -19.94 -43.48
N ARG A 112 -49.10 -19.73 -42.64
CA ARG A 112 -50.37 -19.12 -43.09
C ARG A 112 -50.18 -17.70 -43.62
N LEU A 113 -49.09 -17.05 -43.24
CA LEU A 113 -48.67 -15.73 -43.70
C LEU A 113 -47.52 -15.89 -44.71
N SER A 114 -47.85 -15.90 -46.00
CA SER A 114 -46.89 -16.10 -47.09
C SER A 114 -45.80 -15.02 -47.14
N PHE A 115 -46.12 -13.82 -46.69
CA PHE A 115 -45.19 -12.69 -46.67
C PHE A 115 -43.98 -12.88 -45.73
N LEU A 116 -44.02 -13.83 -44.79
CA LEU A 116 -42.88 -14.09 -43.89
C LEU A 116 -41.74 -14.86 -44.58
N GLU A 117 -41.99 -15.43 -45.76
CA GLU A 117 -41.00 -16.20 -46.53
C GLU A 117 -40.18 -15.36 -47.52
N ASP A 118 -40.65 -14.16 -47.87
CA ASP A 118 -39.95 -13.24 -48.78
C ASP A 118 -39.19 -12.14 -48.02
N GLU A 119 -37.94 -11.86 -48.41
CA GLU A 119 -37.08 -10.88 -47.73
C GLU A 119 -37.63 -9.45 -47.85
N LEU A 120 -38.20 -9.11 -49.01
CA LEU A 120 -38.68 -7.76 -49.28
C LEU A 120 -39.92 -7.42 -48.45
N SER A 121 -40.87 -8.36 -48.33
CA SER A 121 -42.11 -8.19 -47.58
C SER A 121 -41.93 -8.07 -46.06
N LEU A 122 -40.76 -8.45 -45.52
CA LEU A 122 -40.43 -8.29 -44.10
C LEU A 122 -40.06 -6.84 -43.72
N TYR A 123 -39.63 -6.00 -44.67
CA TYR A 123 -39.22 -4.61 -44.38
C TYR A 123 -40.32 -3.75 -43.73
N PRO A 124 -41.58 -3.73 -44.25
CA PRO A 124 -42.68 -3.03 -43.61
C PRO A 124 -42.96 -3.52 -42.18
N LEU A 125 -42.90 -4.83 -41.95
CA LEU A 125 -43.15 -5.42 -40.62
C LEU A 125 -42.06 -5.03 -39.62
N VAL A 126 -40.79 -5.07 -40.02
CA VAL A 126 -39.66 -4.62 -39.19
C VAL A 126 -39.82 -3.15 -38.79
N PHE A 127 -40.19 -2.29 -39.74
CA PHE A 127 -40.43 -0.87 -39.47
C PHE A 127 -41.56 -0.69 -38.45
N GLN A 128 -42.71 -1.32 -38.71
CA GLN A 128 -43.86 -1.21 -37.84
C GLN A 128 -43.55 -1.72 -36.43
N THR A 129 -42.82 -2.83 -36.31
CA THR A 129 -42.44 -3.41 -35.02
C THR A 129 -41.63 -2.45 -34.16
N ILE A 130 -40.58 -1.84 -34.72
CA ILE A 130 -39.75 -0.88 -33.96
C ILE A 130 -40.54 0.40 -33.67
N SER A 131 -41.45 0.78 -34.56
CA SER A 131 -42.36 1.89 -34.30
C SER A 131 -43.29 1.59 -33.13
N SER A 132 -43.90 0.40 -33.07
CA SER A 132 -44.72 -0.03 -31.94
C SER A 132 -43.94 -0.02 -30.62
N CYS A 133 -42.65 -0.34 -30.65
CA CYS A 133 -41.76 -0.28 -29.47
C CYS A 133 -41.51 1.15 -28.94
N LEU A 134 -41.92 2.18 -29.69
CA LEU A 134 -41.74 3.59 -29.36
C LEU A 134 -43.10 4.28 -29.12
N GLU A 135 -44.19 3.51 -29.04
CA GLU A 135 -45.50 4.00 -28.61
C GLU A 135 -45.44 4.60 -27.20
N LEU A 136 -46.23 5.66 -27.01
CA LEU A 136 -46.35 6.30 -25.70
C LEU A 136 -47.04 5.38 -24.69
N ASP A 137 -48.04 4.62 -25.15
CA ASP A 137 -48.79 3.68 -24.31
C ASP A 137 -47.97 2.42 -23.97
N ASP A 138 -47.95 2.08 -22.68
CA ASP A 138 -47.16 0.96 -22.15
C ASP A 138 -47.61 -0.40 -22.67
N THR A 139 -48.92 -0.60 -22.89
CA THR A 139 -49.46 -1.89 -23.33
C THR A 139 -49.11 -2.19 -24.77
N LEU A 140 -49.28 -1.21 -25.66
CA LEU A 140 -48.90 -1.30 -27.07
C LEU A 140 -47.38 -1.36 -27.24
N ARG A 141 -46.64 -0.65 -26.38
CA ARG A 141 -45.19 -0.72 -26.38
C ARG A 141 -44.69 -2.11 -25.96
N ASN A 142 -45.30 -2.70 -24.93
CA ASN A 142 -44.96 -4.05 -24.48
C ASN A 142 -45.34 -5.12 -25.52
N SER A 143 -46.48 -5.00 -26.22
CA SER A 143 -46.83 -5.90 -27.32
C SER A 143 -45.83 -5.76 -28.47
N GLY A 144 -45.43 -4.53 -28.83
CA GLY A 144 -44.36 -4.25 -29.78
C GLY A 144 -43.04 -4.92 -29.41
N PHE A 145 -42.63 -4.87 -28.14
CA PHE A 145 -41.42 -5.55 -27.67
C PHE A 145 -41.52 -7.09 -27.72
N ARG A 146 -42.70 -7.67 -27.49
CA ARG A 146 -42.93 -9.13 -27.67
C ARG A 146 -42.73 -9.54 -29.12
N LEU A 147 -43.28 -8.76 -30.05
CA LEU A 147 -43.04 -8.97 -31.48
C LEU A 147 -41.57 -8.80 -31.82
N LEU A 148 -40.91 -7.77 -31.29
CA LEU A 148 -39.50 -7.48 -31.56
C LEU A 148 -38.59 -8.65 -31.20
N ILE A 149 -38.75 -9.25 -30.01
CA ILE A 149 -37.93 -10.39 -29.58
C ILE A 149 -38.14 -11.61 -30.48
N SER A 150 -39.38 -11.88 -30.89
CA SER A 150 -39.71 -13.00 -31.77
C SER A 150 -39.16 -12.77 -33.18
N LEU A 151 -39.32 -11.55 -33.70
CA LEU A 151 -38.81 -11.14 -35.00
C LEU A 151 -37.27 -11.15 -35.05
N SER A 152 -36.60 -10.78 -33.95
CA SER A 152 -35.15 -10.87 -33.81
C SER A 152 -34.61 -12.28 -34.00
N ARG A 153 -35.32 -13.29 -33.50
CA ARG A 153 -34.95 -14.70 -33.72
C ARG A 153 -35.23 -15.09 -35.17
N TYR A 154 -36.43 -14.81 -35.66
CA TYR A 154 -36.89 -15.18 -36.99
C TYR A 154 -36.02 -14.63 -38.13
N VAL A 155 -35.75 -13.32 -38.14
CA VAL A 155 -34.99 -12.64 -39.21
C VAL A 155 -33.57 -13.20 -39.31
N ILE A 156 -32.93 -13.42 -38.16
CA ILE A 156 -31.60 -14.02 -38.10
C ILE A 156 -31.65 -15.49 -38.50
N GLN A 157 -32.72 -16.21 -38.14
CA GLN A 157 -32.85 -17.62 -38.46
C GLN A 157 -32.93 -17.88 -39.97
N LYS A 158 -33.73 -17.09 -40.69
CA LYS A 158 -33.90 -17.18 -42.15
C LYS A 158 -32.65 -16.78 -42.95
N ASN A 159 -31.68 -16.11 -42.32
CA ASN A 159 -30.37 -15.78 -42.91
C ASN A 159 -30.43 -14.82 -44.12
N PHE A 160 -31.40 -13.92 -44.15
CA PHE A 160 -31.47 -12.86 -45.14
C PHE A 160 -30.45 -11.75 -44.82
N CYS A 161 -29.38 -11.63 -45.62
CA CYS A 161 -28.22 -10.80 -45.28
C CYS A 161 -28.54 -9.30 -45.22
N ASP A 162 -29.28 -8.77 -46.21
CA ASP A 162 -29.53 -7.34 -46.33
C ASP A 162 -30.49 -6.85 -45.24
N ILE A 163 -31.63 -7.53 -45.07
CA ILE A 163 -32.59 -7.17 -44.02
C ILE A 163 -32.00 -7.35 -42.61
N SER A 164 -31.21 -8.41 -42.36
CA SER A 164 -30.55 -8.61 -41.07
C SER A 164 -29.58 -7.47 -40.75
N GLN A 165 -28.82 -7.00 -41.75
CA GLN A 165 -27.90 -5.89 -41.56
C GLN A 165 -28.63 -4.58 -41.24
N VAL A 166 -29.72 -4.32 -41.95
CA VAL A 166 -30.57 -3.14 -41.74
C VAL A 166 -31.24 -3.18 -40.37
N PHE A 167 -31.80 -4.33 -40.02
CA PHE A 167 -32.50 -4.55 -38.76
C PHE A 167 -31.57 -4.36 -37.55
N VAL A 168 -30.39 -4.99 -37.53
CA VAL A 168 -29.43 -4.85 -36.42
C VAL A 168 -28.93 -3.40 -36.29
N LYS A 169 -28.71 -2.68 -37.40
CA LYS A 169 -28.34 -1.25 -37.35
C LYS A 169 -29.45 -0.40 -36.73
N ALA A 170 -30.70 -0.64 -37.10
CA ALA A 170 -31.86 0.03 -36.52
C ALA A 170 -32.00 -0.24 -35.02
N LEU A 171 -31.83 -1.49 -34.58
CA LEU A 171 -31.90 -1.85 -33.17
C LEU A 171 -30.81 -1.17 -32.34
N ARG A 172 -29.59 -1.03 -32.86
CA ARG A 172 -28.53 -0.26 -32.18
C ARG A 172 -28.91 1.18 -32.01
N LEU A 173 -29.41 1.81 -33.07
CA LEU A 173 -29.81 3.21 -33.04
C LEU A 173 -30.97 3.43 -32.07
N ALA A 174 -31.97 2.54 -32.08
CA ALA A 174 -33.10 2.55 -31.16
C ALA A 174 -32.64 2.36 -29.71
N CYS A 175 -31.71 1.44 -29.46
CA CYS A 175 -31.16 1.18 -28.12
C CYS A 175 -30.42 2.40 -27.55
N VAL A 176 -29.60 3.07 -28.37
CA VAL A 176 -28.81 4.24 -27.97
C VAL A 176 -29.69 5.46 -27.74
N ASN A 177 -30.70 5.67 -28.60
CA ASN A 177 -31.59 6.82 -28.54
C ASN A 177 -32.88 6.56 -27.75
N ALA A 178 -32.96 5.47 -27.01
CA ALA A 178 -34.14 5.09 -26.24
C ALA A 178 -34.50 6.19 -25.22
N ALA A 179 -35.77 6.60 -25.21
CA ALA A 179 -36.26 7.64 -24.31
C ALA A 179 -36.34 7.19 -22.84
N SER A 180 -36.50 5.88 -22.61
CA SER A 180 -36.61 5.30 -21.26
C SER A 180 -35.60 4.17 -21.06
N VAL A 181 -35.20 3.96 -19.79
CA VAL A 181 -34.30 2.87 -19.38
C VAL A 181 -34.91 1.50 -19.73
N ASP A 182 -36.22 1.34 -19.60
CA ASP A 182 -36.90 0.09 -19.97
C ASP A 182 -36.89 -0.15 -21.48
N SER A 183 -37.07 0.88 -22.29
CA SER A 183 -36.95 0.72 -23.75
C SER A 183 -35.54 0.34 -24.15
N GLN A 184 -34.53 1.00 -23.58
CA GLN A 184 -33.11 0.66 -23.78
C GLN A 184 -32.83 -0.81 -23.38
N ARG A 185 -33.43 -1.27 -22.29
CA ARG A 185 -33.35 -2.65 -21.79
C ARG A 185 -33.88 -3.64 -22.82
N GLN A 186 -35.08 -3.39 -23.35
CA GLN A 186 -35.72 -4.30 -24.30
C GLN A 186 -35.00 -4.32 -25.66
N PHE A 187 -34.54 -3.17 -26.16
CA PHE A 187 -33.69 -3.15 -27.36
C PHE A 187 -32.35 -3.86 -27.15
N SER A 188 -31.75 -3.74 -25.96
CA SER A 188 -30.53 -4.49 -25.61
C SER A 188 -30.78 -6.00 -25.61
N ARG A 189 -31.93 -6.46 -25.11
CA ARG A 189 -32.34 -7.88 -25.18
C ARG A 189 -32.52 -8.35 -26.62
N ALA A 190 -33.18 -7.55 -27.46
CA ALA A 190 -33.37 -7.86 -28.87
C ALA A 190 -32.03 -8.01 -29.62
N LEU A 191 -31.05 -7.14 -29.33
CA LEU A 191 -29.69 -7.27 -29.87
C LEU A 191 -28.96 -8.53 -29.38
N GLY A 192 -29.11 -8.86 -28.08
CA GLY A 192 -28.58 -10.08 -27.50
C GLY A 192 -29.18 -11.34 -28.15
N GLU A 193 -30.50 -11.36 -28.36
CA GLU A 193 -31.16 -12.48 -29.04
C GLU A 193 -30.71 -12.65 -30.49
N CYS A 194 -30.50 -11.56 -31.24
CA CYS A 194 -29.91 -11.67 -32.58
C CYS A 194 -28.53 -12.34 -32.53
N ALA A 195 -27.67 -11.94 -31.58
CA ALA A 195 -26.32 -12.48 -31.44
C ALA A 195 -26.32 -13.96 -31.01
N ARG A 196 -27.15 -14.33 -30.03
CA ARG A 196 -27.28 -15.72 -29.55
C ARG A 196 -27.86 -16.63 -30.61
N THR A 197 -28.88 -16.17 -31.34
CA THR A 197 -29.50 -16.96 -32.41
C THR A 197 -28.48 -17.30 -33.49
N TRP A 198 -27.64 -16.34 -33.88
CA TRP A 198 -26.54 -16.60 -34.81
C TRP A 198 -25.53 -17.61 -34.27
N GLN A 199 -25.10 -17.45 -33.01
CA GLN A 199 -24.15 -18.38 -32.37
C GLN A 199 -24.71 -19.82 -32.28
N ARG A 200 -26.00 -19.99 -31.96
CA ARG A 200 -26.67 -21.30 -31.91
C ARG A 200 -26.70 -22.02 -33.26
N GLN A 201 -26.71 -21.27 -34.37
CA GLN A 201 -26.69 -21.87 -35.71
C GLN A 201 -25.32 -22.47 -36.11
N GLY A 202 -24.24 -22.19 -35.36
CA GLY A 202 -22.92 -22.75 -35.64
C GLY A 202 -22.29 -22.30 -36.97
N LYS A 203 -22.81 -21.23 -37.59
CA LYS A 203 -22.35 -20.73 -38.91
C LYS A 203 -21.07 -19.90 -38.79
N SER A 204 -20.27 -19.89 -39.88
CA SER A 204 -19.02 -19.15 -39.96
C SER A 204 -19.22 -17.64 -39.79
N VAL A 205 -18.26 -16.97 -39.15
CA VAL A 205 -18.23 -15.50 -38.96
C VAL A 205 -18.22 -14.75 -40.31
N THR A 206 -17.74 -15.39 -41.38
CA THR A 206 -17.65 -14.80 -42.73
C THR A 206 -19.01 -14.59 -43.40
N GLU A 207 -20.03 -15.35 -43.01
CA GLU A 207 -21.40 -15.25 -43.53
C GLU A 207 -22.26 -14.30 -42.68
N CYS A 208 -21.73 -13.83 -41.55
CA CYS A 208 -22.47 -13.00 -40.62
C CYS A 208 -22.65 -11.57 -41.15
N PRO A 209 -23.86 -10.99 -41.07
CA PRO A 209 -24.06 -9.57 -41.36
C PRO A 209 -23.06 -8.72 -40.57
N SER A 210 -22.35 -7.82 -41.23
CA SER A 210 -21.24 -7.07 -40.60
C SER A 210 -21.66 -6.25 -39.37
N ALA A 211 -22.92 -5.82 -39.33
CA ALA A 211 -23.51 -5.25 -38.14
C ALA A 211 -23.52 -6.29 -37.02
N LEU A 212 -24.14 -7.45 -37.20
CA LEU A 212 -24.21 -8.49 -36.17
C LEU A 212 -22.83 -9.02 -35.75
N ALA A 213 -21.89 -9.18 -36.70
CA ALA A 213 -20.55 -9.70 -36.45
C ALA A 213 -19.80 -8.91 -35.38
N SER A 214 -20.01 -7.60 -35.33
CA SER A 214 -19.36 -6.76 -34.32
C SER A 214 -19.95 -6.90 -32.91
N LEU A 215 -21.09 -7.57 -32.70
CA LEU A 215 -21.68 -7.84 -31.38
C LEU A 215 -21.32 -9.22 -30.84
N LEU A 216 -20.92 -10.16 -31.71
CA LEU A 216 -20.57 -11.51 -31.30
C LEU A 216 -19.48 -11.56 -30.21
N PRO A 217 -18.42 -10.72 -30.23
CA PRO A 217 -17.38 -10.77 -29.20
C PRO A 217 -17.86 -10.39 -27.78
N ILE A 218 -18.94 -9.60 -27.68
CA ILE A 218 -19.49 -9.16 -26.39
C ILE A 218 -20.66 -10.06 -25.92
N CYS A 219 -21.18 -10.93 -26.79
CA CYS A 219 -22.22 -11.90 -26.46
C CYS A 219 -21.59 -13.28 -26.21
N ARG A 220 -21.74 -13.83 -25.00
CA ARG A 220 -21.26 -15.17 -24.67
C ARG A 220 -22.43 -16.15 -24.61
N SER A 221 -22.33 -17.26 -25.34
CA SER A 221 -23.33 -18.34 -25.36
C SER A 221 -22.93 -19.57 -24.54
N ASP A 222 -21.74 -19.56 -23.91
CA ASP A 222 -21.14 -20.68 -23.16
C ASP A 222 -21.88 -21.03 -21.84
N GLY A 223 -23.10 -20.53 -21.61
CA GLY A 223 -23.90 -20.77 -20.38
C GLY A 223 -23.54 -19.87 -19.19
N ASP A 224 -22.43 -19.13 -19.24
CA ASP A 224 -22.09 -18.12 -18.22
C ASP A 224 -22.90 -16.82 -18.44
N LEU A 225 -24.13 -16.81 -17.90
CA LEU A 225 -25.03 -15.65 -17.91
C LEU A 225 -24.42 -14.43 -17.20
N GLU A 226 -23.46 -14.61 -16.30
CA GLU A 226 -22.77 -13.50 -15.63
C GLU A 226 -21.70 -12.84 -16.51
N ALA A 227 -21.26 -13.52 -17.57
CA ALA A 227 -20.30 -13.01 -18.54
C ALA A 227 -20.92 -12.39 -19.80
N ASP A 228 -22.19 -12.68 -20.12
CA ASP A 228 -22.88 -12.11 -21.28
C ASP A 228 -23.20 -10.62 -21.07
N PHE A 229 -22.67 -9.75 -21.94
CA PHE A 229 -22.95 -8.31 -21.90
C PHE A 229 -24.44 -8.01 -21.98
N PHE A 230 -25.19 -8.66 -22.87
CA PHE A 230 -26.58 -8.31 -23.14
C PHE A 230 -27.52 -8.72 -22.00
N GLU A 231 -27.27 -9.85 -21.34
CA GLU A 231 -28.00 -10.23 -20.12
C GLU A 231 -27.77 -9.21 -19.00
N ASN A 232 -26.52 -8.81 -18.79
CA ASN A 232 -26.17 -7.95 -17.68
C ASN A 232 -26.55 -6.48 -17.91
N ILE A 233 -26.38 -5.94 -19.13
CA ILE A 233 -26.75 -4.55 -19.46
C ILE A 233 -28.27 -4.34 -19.51
N ALA A 234 -29.01 -5.39 -19.86
CA ALA A 234 -30.47 -5.41 -19.88
C ALA A 234 -31.10 -5.90 -18.57
N HIS A 235 -30.31 -6.04 -17.51
CA HIS A 235 -30.81 -6.42 -16.21
C HIS A 235 -31.44 -5.21 -15.48
N ILE A 236 -32.47 -5.45 -14.67
CA ILE A 236 -33.10 -4.38 -13.87
C ILE A 236 -32.17 -3.87 -12.76
N GLN A 237 -31.32 -4.74 -12.22
CA GLN A 237 -30.37 -4.39 -11.14
C GLN A 237 -29.15 -3.62 -11.67
N ARG A 238 -28.86 -2.48 -11.03
CA ARG A 238 -27.77 -1.56 -11.41
C ARG A 238 -26.37 -2.18 -11.36
N HIS A 239 -26.09 -3.07 -10.40
CA HIS A 239 -24.76 -3.69 -10.26
C HIS A 239 -24.42 -4.62 -11.44
N ARG A 240 -25.41 -5.32 -12.01
CA ARG A 240 -25.22 -6.15 -13.21
C ARG A 240 -24.90 -5.28 -14.42
N ARG A 241 -25.62 -4.17 -14.58
CA ARG A 241 -25.33 -3.20 -15.65
C ARG A 241 -23.93 -2.59 -15.54
N MET A 242 -23.50 -2.26 -14.33
CA MET A 242 -22.13 -1.78 -14.04
C MET A 242 -21.08 -2.84 -14.41
N ARG A 243 -21.31 -4.10 -14.05
CA ARG A 243 -20.44 -5.24 -14.40
C ARG A 243 -20.33 -5.40 -15.92
N ALA A 244 -21.43 -5.29 -16.65
CA ALA A 244 -21.45 -5.34 -18.11
C ALA A 244 -20.55 -4.27 -18.75
N LEU A 245 -20.64 -3.02 -18.27
CA LEU A 245 -19.83 -1.90 -18.75
C LEU A 245 -18.33 -2.10 -18.45
N ARG A 246 -18.00 -2.52 -17.23
CA ARG A 246 -16.61 -2.82 -16.84
C ARG A 246 -16.02 -3.93 -17.71
N ARG A 247 -16.76 -5.03 -17.91
CA ARG A 247 -16.28 -6.15 -18.73
C ARG A 247 -16.09 -5.77 -20.18
N VAL A 248 -17.01 -5.00 -20.77
CA VAL A 248 -16.83 -4.51 -22.14
C VAL A 248 -15.60 -3.60 -22.27
N SER A 249 -15.25 -2.86 -21.22
CA SER A 249 -14.04 -2.03 -21.23
C SER A 249 -12.72 -2.83 -21.25
N GLU A 250 -12.76 -4.12 -20.91
CA GLU A 250 -11.61 -5.02 -20.93
C GLU A 250 -11.47 -5.79 -22.26
N LEU A 251 -12.49 -5.75 -23.11
CA LEU A 251 -12.52 -6.45 -24.39
C LEU A 251 -11.91 -5.59 -25.51
N SER A 252 -11.25 -6.25 -26.48
CA SER A 252 -10.81 -5.59 -27.71
C SER A 252 -12.02 -5.33 -28.63
N MET A 253 -12.28 -4.06 -28.93
CA MET A 253 -13.46 -3.64 -29.68
C MET A 253 -13.08 -3.13 -31.06
N THR A 254 -13.94 -3.37 -32.04
CA THR A 254 -13.84 -2.72 -33.35
C THR A 254 -14.25 -1.25 -33.25
N SER A 255 -13.65 -0.38 -34.08
CA SER A 255 -14.00 1.04 -34.12
C SER A 255 -15.49 1.28 -34.41
N ALA A 256 -16.09 0.42 -35.24
CA ALA A 256 -17.51 0.45 -35.56
C ALA A 256 -18.40 0.16 -34.34
N LEU A 257 -18.10 -0.90 -33.57
CA LEU A 257 -18.82 -1.22 -32.33
C LEU A 257 -18.68 -0.10 -31.29
N ALA A 258 -17.44 0.35 -31.09
CA ALA A 258 -17.13 1.36 -30.10
C ALA A 258 -17.87 2.68 -30.39
N PHE A 259 -17.80 3.19 -31.63
CA PHE A 259 -18.33 4.51 -31.98
C PHE A 259 -19.85 4.53 -32.12
N SER A 260 -20.45 3.50 -32.73
CA SER A 260 -21.88 3.47 -33.04
C SER A 260 -22.77 2.97 -31.89
N PHE A 261 -22.22 2.21 -30.95
CA PHE A 261 -23.02 1.54 -29.92
C PHE A 261 -22.49 1.80 -28.52
N VAL A 262 -21.26 1.35 -28.20
CA VAL A 262 -20.82 1.33 -26.79
C VAL A 262 -20.55 2.71 -26.21
N TYR A 263 -19.87 3.61 -26.94
CA TYR A 263 -19.65 4.98 -26.45
C TYR A 263 -20.98 5.74 -26.24
N PRO A 264 -21.90 5.79 -27.23
CA PRO A 264 -23.19 6.46 -27.03
C PRO A 264 -24.04 5.84 -25.92
N LEU A 265 -24.05 4.50 -25.81
CA LEU A 265 -24.77 3.78 -24.75
C LEU A 265 -24.22 4.12 -23.36
N ALA A 266 -22.90 4.03 -23.18
CA ALA A 266 -22.24 4.35 -21.91
C ALA A 266 -22.41 5.83 -21.54
N LEU A 267 -22.29 6.75 -22.51
CA LEU A 267 -22.55 8.18 -22.30
C LEU A 267 -24.01 8.44 -21.90
N GLY A 268 -24.96 7.79 -22.58
CA GLY A 268 -26.38 7.88 -22.26
C GLY A 268 -26.69 7.37 -20.85
N MET A 269 -26.06 6.26 -20.43
CA MET A 269 -26.21 5.72 -19.08
C MET A 269 -25.55 6.61 -18.02
N ALA A 270 -24.42 7.25 -18.32
CA ALA A 270 -23.80 8.22 -17.42
C ALA A 270 -24.68 9.45 -17.21
N VAL A 271 -25.32 9.96 -18.26
CA VAL A 271 -26.12 11.20 -18.21
C VAL A 271 -27.57 10.95 -17.78
N GLY A 272 -28.17 9.82 -18.14
CA GLY A 272 -29.58 9.49 -17.88
C GLY A 272 -29.95 9.44 -16.40
N ASP A 273 -28.98 9.25 -15.51
CA ASP A 273 -29.16 9.36 -14.07
C ASP A 273 -29.47 10.79 -13.59
N THR A 274 -29.35 11.82 -14.45
CA THR A 274 -29.61 13.23 -14.11
C THR A 274 -30.99 13.75 -14.54
N THR A 275 -31.70 13.01 -15.40
CA THR A 275 -32.98 13.43 -16.00
C THR A 275 -34.20 12.77 -15.35
N GLY A 276 -34.00 11.85 -14.41
CA GLY A 276 -35.09 11.23 -13.64
C GLY A 276 -35.53 12.10 -12.46
N GLU A 277 -36.83 12.35 -12.35
CA GLU A 277 -37.50 13.05 -11.24
C GLU A 277 -37.43 12.26 -9.90
N VAL A 278 -36.24 11.93 -9.39
CA VAL A 278 -36.07 11.50 -7.99
C VAL A 278 -34.69 11.95 -7.50
N PHE A 279 -34.54 13.25 -7.23
CA PHE A 279 -33.36 13.79 -6.54
C PHE A 279 -33.52 13.73 -5.02
N HIS A 280 -33.68 12.53 -4.46
CA HIS A 280 -33.53 12.28 -3.02
C HIS A 280 -32.95 10.90 -2.72
N SER A 281 -31.64 10.73 -2.90
CA SER A 281 -30.85 10.03 -1.88
C SER A 281 -29.36 10.33 -2.08
N LYS A 282 -28.72 10.81 -1.01
CA LYS A 282 -27.28 10.67 -0.81
C LYS A 282 -26.99 9.18 -0.74
N SER A 283 -26.71 8.54 -1.86
CA SER A 283 -26.18 7.17 -1.88
C SER A 283 -25.02 7.07 -2.86
N ASP A 284 -23.90 6.56 -2.35
CA ASP A 284 -22.61 6.37 -3.04
C ASP A 284 -22.72 5.54 -4.35
N ASN A 285 -23.83 4.83 -4.54
CA ASN A 285 -24.08 3.98 -5.70
C ASN A 285 -24.28 4.75 -7.02
N SER A 286 -24.67 6.02 -7.00
CA SER A 286 -24.75 6.84 -8.22
C SER A 286 -23.38 7.13 -8.84
N SER A 287 -22.35 7.27 -8.01
CA SER A 287 -20.97 7.48 -8.47
C SER A 287 -20.40 6.24 -9.17
N SER A 288 -20.74 5.04 -8.68
CA SER A 288 -20.20 3.78 -9.22
C SER A 288 -20.64 3.46 -10.65
N MET A 289 -21.89 3.81 -11.03
CA MET A 289 -22.38 3.66 -12.41
C MET A 289 -21.70 4.65 -13.36
N VAL A 290 -21.55 5.91 -12.92
CA VAL A 290 -20.83 6.93 -13.69
C VAL A 290 -19.38 6.48 -13.93
N GLU A 291 -18.71 5.93 -12.92
CA GLU A 291 -17.33 5.44 -13.04
C GLU A 291 -17.20 4.27 -14.04
N ALA A 292 -18.08 3.27 -13.95
CA ALA A 292 -18.09 2.16 -14.93
C ALA A 292 -18.40 2.65 -16.36
N SER A 293 -19.29 3.64 -16.49
CA SER A 293 -19.61 4.26 -17.78
C SER A 293 -18.43 5.07 -18.34
N MET A 294 -17.71 5.80 -17.48
CA MET A 294 -16.48 6.50 -17.88
C MET A 294 -15.40 5.54 -18.36
N GLN A 295 -15.21 4.41 -17.67
CA GLN A 295 -14.26 3.37 -18.08
C GLN A 295 -14.62 2.78 -19.45
N ALA A 296 -15.91 2.48 -19.68
CA ALA A 296 -16.39 2.03 -20.99
C ALA A 296 -16.23 3.11 -22.08
N CYS A 297 -16.52 4.38 -21.79
CA CYS A 297 -16.28 5.49 -22.71
C CYS A 297 -14.80 5.62 -23.09
N ARG A 298 -13.89 5.48 -22.12
CA ARG A 298 -12.44 5.50 -22.36
C ARG A 298 -12.01 4.35 -23.27
N ALA A 299 -12.40 3.12 -22.95
CA ALA A 299 -12.07 1.93 -23.76
C ALA A 299 -12.64 2.05 -25.19
N ALA A 300 -13.86 2.54 -25.33
CA ALA A 300 -14.46 2.80 -26.64
C ALA A 300 -13.65 3.86 -27.43
N CYS A 301 -13.23 4.96 -26.78
CA CYS A 301 -12.41 5.98 -27.43
C CYS A 301 -11.04 5.45 -27.88
N GLN A 302 -10.41 4.53 -27.14
CA GLN A 302 -9.15 3.90 -27.55
C GLN A 302 -9.27 3.08 -28.85
N ALA A 303 -10.48 2.60 -29.17
CA ALA A 303 -10.77 1.90 -30.41
C ALA A 303 -11.14 2.82 -31.60
N PHE A 304 -11.29 4.14 -31.38
CA PHE A 304 -11.71 5.07 -32.44
C PHE A 304 -10.63 5.33 -33.48
N SER A 305 -11.06 5.65 -34.71
CA SER A 305 -10.21 6.37 -35.66
C SER A 305 -10.06 7.84 -35.24
N TRP A 306 -9.00 8.51 -35.71
CA TRP A 306 -8.78 9.92 -35.40
C TRP A 306 -9.97 10.83 -35.79
N ALA A 307 -10.60 10.58 -36.94
CA ALA A 307 -11.76 11.35 -37.38
C ALA A 307 -12.97 11.19 -36.44
N GLN A 308 -13.21 9.96 -35.96
CA GLN A 308 -14.23 9.65 -34.96
C GLN A 308 -13.92 10.34 -33.63
N TYR A 309 -12.69 10.20 -33.14
CA TYR A 309 -12.23 10.84 -31.90
C TYR A 309 -12.37 12.37 -31.95
N ARG A 310 -11.89 13.01 -33.02
CA ARG A 310 -12.01 14.46 -33.23
C ARG A 310 -13.46 14.92 -33.18
N LYS A 311 -14.37 14.21 -33.86
CA LYS A 311 -15.80 14.52 -33.86
C LYS A 311 -16.39 14.40 -32.46
N THR A 312 -16.08 13.33 -31.74
CA THR A 312 -16.56 13.07 -30.38
C THR A 312 -16.06 14.11 -29.39
N LEU A 313 -14.76 14.43 -29.40
CA LEU A 313 -14.17 15.43 -28.50
C LEU A 313 -14.73 16.83 -28.76
N THR A 314 -14.85 17.23 -30.03
CA THR A 314 -15.41 18.55 -30.39
C THR A 314 -16.87 18.67 -29.95
N ARG A 315 -17.66 17.61 -30.13
CA ARG A 315 -19.05 17.56 -29.63
C ARG A 315 -19.10 17.64 -28.11
N LEU A 316 -18.29 16.86 -27.40
CA LEU A 316 -18.25 16.85 -25.94
C LEU A 316 -17.91 18.25 -25.37
N LEU A 317 -16.93 18.95 -25.97
CA LEU A 317 -16.55 20.30 -25.55
C LEU A 317 -17.66 21.33 -25.80
N ARG A 318 -18.42 21.17 -26.89
CA ARG A 318 -19.59 22.01 -27.16
C ARG A 318 -20.69 21.74 -26.13
N ASP A 319 -21.03 20.48 -25.90
CA ASP A 319 -22.07 20.07 -24.95
C ASP A 319 -21.71 20.52 -23.51
N LEU A 320 -20.41 20.50 -23.15
CA LEU A 320 -19.92 21.07 -21.89
C LEU A 320 -20.19 22.57 -21.78
N ARG A 321 -19.91 23.36 -22.83
CA ARG A 321 -20.16 24.81 -22.81
C ARG A 321 -21.65 25.14 -22.67
N GLU A 322 -22.49 24.45 -23.44
CA GLU A 322 -23.94 24.64 -23.41
C GLU A 322 -24.51 24.28 -22.02
N CYS A 323 -24.06 23.17 -21.42
CA CYS A 323 -24.57 22.72 -20.13
C CYS A 323 -23.98 23.45 -18.91
N ALA A 324 -22.92 24.25 -19.06
CA ALA A 324 -22.19 24.86 -17.95
C ALA A 324 -23.07 25.72 -17.02
N ILE A 325 -24.09 26.37 -17.59
CA ILE A 325 -25.01 27.26 -16.88
C ILE A 325 -26.38 26.60 -16.63
N GLU A 326 -26.85 25.79 -17.58
CA GLU A 326 -28.22 25.24 -17.57
C GLU A 326 -28.35 23.98 -16.70
N ASN A 327 -27.33 23.11 -16.67
CA ASN A 327 -27.40 21.83 -15.96
C ASN A 327 -26.05 21.42 -15.35
N VAL A 328 -25.82 21.85 -14.10
CA VAL A 328 -24.58 21.62 -13.35
C VAL A 328 -24.30 20.13 -13.12
N ALA A 329 -25.33 19.31 -12.92
CA ALA A 329 -25.18 17.86 -12.71
C ALA A 329 -24.65 17.19 -13.99
N ARG A 330 -25.27 17.51 -15.14
CA ARG A 330 -24.82 17.04 -16.45
C ARG A 330 -23.40 17.53 -16.78
N HIS A 331 -23.11 18.81 -16.51
CA HIS A 331 -21.77 19.37 -16.69
C HIS A 331 -20.70 18.61 -15.89
N SER A 332 -20.99 18.29 -14.62
CA SER A 332 -20.08 17.53 -13.76
C SER A 332 -19.78 16.14 -14.33
N ILE A 333 -20.80 15.42 -14.80
CA ILE A 333 -20.63 14.08 -15.38
C ILE A 333 -19.85 14.15 -16.69
N LEU A 334 -20.21 15.07 -17.59
CA LEU A 334 -19.48 15.27 -18.86
C LEU A 334 -18.02 15.66 -18.62
N SER A 335 -17.74 16.46 -17.58
CA SER A 335 -16.36 16.81 -17.21
C SER A 335 -15.55 15.57 -16.80
N LYS A 336 -16.18 14.62 -16.11
CA LYS A 336 -15.53 13.35 -15.76
C LYS A 336 -15.34 12.46 -16.99
N VAL A 337 -16.32 12.38 -17.89
CA VAL A 337 -16.19 11.65 -19.17
C VAL A 337 -15.05 12.23 -20.02
N LEU A 338 -14.88 13.55 -20.03
CA LEU A 338 -13.77 14.22 -20.73
C LEU A 338 -12.40 13.68 -20.28
N VAL A 339 -12.21 13.40 -18.98
CA VAL A 339 -10.95 12.77 -18.48
C VAL A 339 -10.70 11.45 -19.18
N GLY A 340 -11.72 10.59 -19.26
CA GLY A 340 -11.62 9.28 -19.92
C GLY A 340 -11.35 9.40 -21.42
N VAL A 341 -11.95 10.40 -22.09
CA VAL A 341 -11.70 10.70 -23.51
C VAL A 341 -10.27 11.17 -23.72
N VAL A 342 -9.77 12.10 -22.89
CA VAL A 342 -8.38 12.60 -22.97
C VAL A 342 -7.38 11.49 -22.65
N ASP A 343 -7.68 10.61 -21.68
CA ASP A 343 -6.82 9.47 -21.35
C ASP A 343 -6.71 8.44 -22.50
N ALA A 344 -7.68 8.40 -23.41
CA ALA A 344 -7.60 7.55 -24.60
C ALA A 344 -6.66 8.12 -25.67
N LEU A 345 -6.32 9.42 -25.60
CA LEU A 345 -5.56 10.12 -26.63
C LEU A 345 -4.16 9.54 -26.84
N GLU A 346 -3.46 9.16 -25.76
CA GLU A 346 -2.11 8.58 -25.83
C GLU A 346 -2.08 7.31 -26.70
N SER A 347 -3.07 6.42 -26.51
CA SER A 347 -3.23 5.21 -27.33
C SER A 347 -3.53 5.54 -28.80
N ILE A 348 -4.37 6.55 -29.06
CA ILE A 348 -4.74 6.95 -30.43
C ILE A 348 -3.54 7.57 -31.16
N LEU A 349 -2.75 8.42 -30.47
CA LEU A 349 -1.56 9.04 -31.03
C LEU A 349 -0.48 7.99 -31.32
N SER A 350 -0.28 7.02 -30.43
CA SER A 350 0.71 5.94 -30.63
C SER A 350 0.45 5.07 -31.88
N ARG A 351 -0.80 4.99 -32.33
CA ARG A 351 -1.22 4.20 -33.51
C ARG A 351 -1.24 5.00 -34.82
N SER A 352 -0.87 6.28 -34.77
CA SER A 352 -1.02 7.20 -35.88
C SER A 352 0.30 7.47 -36.58
N GLU A 353 0.29 7.46 -37.92
CA GLU A 353 1.45 7.87 -38.74
C GLU A 353 1.64 9.40 -38.76
N ASP A 354 0.55 10.18 -38.86
CA ASP A 354 0.60 11.66 -38.90
C ASP A 354 0.39 12.27 -37.51
N VAL A 355 1.41 12.19 -36.65
CA VAL A 355 1.35 12.71 -35.27
C VAL A 355 1.40 14.24 -35.25
N LEU A 356 2.24 14.87 -36.07
CA LEU A 356 2.50 16.32 -36.07
C LEU A 356 1.25 17.15 -36.40
N SER A 357 0.50 16.78 -37.45
CA SER A 357 -0.75 17.48 -37.82
C SER A 357 -1.80 17.37 -36.71
N LYS A 358 -1.87 16.21 -36.06
CA LYS A 358 -2.82 15.97 -34.96
C LYS A 358 -2.44 16.77 -33.72
N MET A 359 -1.16 16.85 -33.39
CA MET A 359 -0.65 17.68 -32.29
C MET A 359 -0.89 19.17 -32.55
N SER A 360 -0.71 19.66 -33.78
CA SER A 360 -1.01 21.04 -34.13
C SER A 360 -2.50 21.39 -33.96
N PHE A 361 -3.42 20.48 -34.34
CA PHE A 361 -4.85 20.65 -34.07
C PHE A 361 -5.18 20.69 -32.57
N LEU A 362 -4.57 19.80 -31.78
CA LEU A 362 -4.75 19.77 -30.33
C LEU A 362 -4.26 21.08 -29.69
N ARG A 363 -3.09 21.57 -30.10
CA ARG A 363 -2.50 22.82 -29.62
C ARG A 363 -3.31 24.05 -30.00
N THR A 364 -3.73 24.16 -31.26
CA THR A 364 -4.33 25.40 -31.78
C THR A 364 -5.82 25.51 -31.50
N ARG A 365 -6.55 24.38 -31.45
CA ARG A 365 -8.01 24.40 -31.30
C ARG A 365 -8.51 23.78 -30.00
N ILE A 366 -7.93 22.67 -29.55
CA ILE A 366 -8.47 21.98 -28.37
C ILE A 366 -7.96 22.61 -27.07
N PHE A 367 -6.66 22.90 -26.96
CA PHE A 367 -6.08 23.46 -25.74
C PHE A 367 -6.67 24.82 -25.34
N PRO A 368 -6.81 25.83 -26.24
CA PRO A 368 -7.46 27.09 -25.88
C PRO A 368 -8.94 26.90 -25.53
N ASN A 369 -9.60 25.96 -26.21
CA ASN A 369 -10.99 25.65 -25.91
C ASN A 369 -11.16 25.06 -24.51
N LEU A 370 -10.25 24.17 -24.09
CA LEU A 370 -10.21 23.58 -22.76
C LEU A 370 -9.87 24.61 -21.69
N LEU A 371 -8.90 25.48 -21.96
CA LEU A 371 -8.51 26.57 -21.06
C LEU A 371 -9.71 27.49 -20.76
N ASN A 372 -10.46 27.86 -21.79
CA ASN A 372 -11.67 28.67 -21.63
C ASN A 372 -12.82 27.93 -20.93
N THR A 373 -12.94 26.60 -21.07
CA THR A 373 -13.96 25.82 -20.36
C THR A 373 -13.60 25.49 -18.92
N MET A 374 -12.32 25.57 -18.56
CA MET A 374 -11.84 25.30 -17.20
C MET A 374 -12.36 26.34 -16.20
N VAL A 375 -12.70 27.54 -16.68
CA VAL A 375 -13.22 28.64 -15.89
C VAL A 375 -14.59 29.02 -16.43
N SER A 376 -15.63 28.90 -15.61
CA SER A 376 -16.95 29.44 -15.92
C SER A 376 -17.23 30.64 -15.04
N THR A 377 -18.00 31.60 -15.53
CA THR A 377 -18.54 32.69 -14.71
C THR A 377 -19.97 32.35 -14.32
N ASP A 378 -20.25 32.25 -13.03
CA ASP A 378 -21.60 32.05 -12.52
C ASP A 378 -22.46 33.31 -12.76
N ARG A 379 -23.79 33.22 -12.58
CA ARG A 379 -24.73 34.34 -12.81
C ARG A 379 -24.43 35.59 -11.98
N LEU A 380 -23.67 35.44 -10.89
CA LEU A 380 -23.23 36.51 -9.99
C LEU A 380 -21.89 37.14 -10.41
N GLY A 381 -21.28 36.69 -11.53
CA GLY A 381 -19.99 37.16 -12.01
C GLY A 381 -18.77 36.51 -11.33
N GLU A 382 -18.98 35.60 -10.37
CA GLU A 382 -17.90 34.86 -9.72
C GLU A 382 -17.31 33.79 -10.65
N GLN A 383 -15.98 33.69 -10.66
CA GLN A 383 -15.28 32.66 -11.43
C GLN A 383 -15.28 31.33 -10.69
N LYS A 384 -15.79 30.30 -11.35
CA LYS A 384 -15.83 28.94 -10.87
C LYS A 384 -14.82 28.08 -11.63
N PHE A 385 -13.99 27.39 -10.86
CA PHE A 385 -12.96 26.51 -11.40
C PHE A 385 -13.46 25.07 -11.51
N HIS A 386 -13.39 24.51 -12.72
CA HIS A 386 -13.70 23.11 -12.97
C HIS A 386 -12.44 22.25 -12.89
N SER A 387 -12.12 21.78 -11.69
CA SER A 387 -10.89 21.01 -11.38
C SER A 387 -10.62 19.83 -12.32
N VAL A 388 -11.66 19.10 -12.69
CA VAL A 388 -11.58 17.92 -13.58
C VAL A 388 -11.17 18.33 -15.00
N ILE A 389 -11.67 19.47 -15.48
CA ILE A 389 -11.28 20.03 -16.78
C ILE A 389 -9.84 20.52 -16.70
N GLY A 390 -9.44 21.20 -15.62
CA GLY A 390 -8.05 21.62 -15.42
C GLY A 390 -7.04 20.47 -15.43
N CYS A 391 -7.37 19.34 -14.79
CA CYS A 391 -6.56 18.14 -14.88
C CYS A 391 -6.49 17.58 -16.31
N SER A 392 -7.59 17.63 -17.07
CA SER A 392 -7.61 17.20 -18.47
C SER A 392 -6.78 18.11 -19.37
N THR A 393 -6.82 19.43 -19.13
CA THR A 393 -5.97 20.42 -19.82
C THR A 393 -4.49 20.19 -19.50
N ALA A 394 -4.16 19.89 -18.25
CA ALA A 394 -2.79 19.54 -17.82
C ALA A 394 -2.27 18.27 -18.50
N LYS A 395 -3.10 17.21 -18.60
CA LYS A 395 -2.76 16.00 -19.35
C LYS A 395 -2.51 16.29 -20.82
N LEU A 396 -3.35 17.12 -21.44
CA LEU A 396 -3.18 17.50 -22.83
C LEU A 396 -1.87 18.28 -23.04
N LEU A 397 -1.53 19.20 -22.13
CA LEU A 397 -0.29 19.96 -22.19
C LEU A 397 0.94 19.03 -22.24
N ALA A 398 0.98 18.04 -21.36
CA ALA A 398 2.10 17.11 -21.31
C ALA A 398 2.20 16.23 -22.57
N LEU A 399 1.06 15.87 -23.18
CA LEU A 399 1.06 15.12 -24.43
C LEU A 399 1.54 15.94 -25.62
N VAL A 400 1.36 17.28 -25.61
CA VAL A 400 1.81 18.18 -26.69
C VAL A 400 3.33 18.38 -26.69
N GLY A 401 4.01 18.07 -25.58
CA GLY A 401 5.46 18.16 -25.44
C GLY A 401 5.96 19.55 -25.00
N LEU A 402 7.18 19.58 -24.46
CA LEU A 402 7.82 20.78 -23.90
C LEU A 402 8.54 21.66 -24.93
N ASP A 403 8.96 21.09 -26.07
CA ASP A 403 9.73 21.81 -27.10
C ASP A 403 8.98 23.03 -27.68
N ASP A 404 7.64 22.99 -27.59
CA ASP A 404 6.69 24.02 -28.01
C ASP A 404 5.95 24.67 -26.80
N GLY A 405 6.32 24.26 -25.58
CA GLY A 405 5.57 24.39 -24.34
C GLY A 405 5.87 25.65 -23.52
N GLU A 406 6.93 26.40 -23.83
CA GLU A 406 7.31 27.61 -23.08
C GLU A 406 6.18 28.65 -23.00
N TYR A 407 5.36 28.76 -24.06
CA TYR A 407 4.22 29.68 -24.09
C TYR A 407 2.93 29.11 -23.49
N LEU A 408 2.76 27.78 -23.52
CA LEU A 408 1.53 27.12 -23.09
C LEU A 408 1.53 26.80 -21.59
N VAL A 409 2.71 26.54 -21.01
CA VAL A 409 2.86 26.26 -19.58
C VAL A 409 2.37 27.44 -18.73
N PRO A 410 2.81 28.69 -18.94
CA PRO A 410 2.31 29.82 -18.16
C PRO A 410 0.80 30.04 -18.32
N GLN A 411 0.25 29.84 -19.53
CA GLN A 411 -1.19 29.99 -19.76
C GLN A 411 -2.06 29.06 -18.89
N LEU A 412 -1.54 27.88 -18.54
CA LEU A 412 -2.22 26.96 -17.64
C LEU A 412 -1.82 27.17 -16.17
N VAL A 413 -0.53 27.35 -15.89
CA VAL A 413 -0.03 27.44 -14.51
C VAL A 413 -0.51 28.75 -13.85
N THR A 414 -0.49 29.89 -14.54
CA THR A 414 -0.89 31.17 -13.95
C THR A 414 -2.33 31.19 -13.42
N PRO A 415 -3.35 30.73 -14.18
CA PRO A 415 -4.70 30.58 -13.65
C PRO A 415 -4.78 29.59 -12.48
N LEU A 416 -4.12 28.43 -12.56
CA LEU A 416 -4.14 27.41 -11.52
C LEU A 416 -3.54 27.92 -10.20
N VAL A 417 -2.43 28.64 -10.24
CA VAL A 417 -1.84 29.30 -9.07
C VAL A 417 -2.76 30.40 -8.55
N GLY A 418 -3.46 31.12 -9.43
CA GLY A 418 -4.54 32.03 -9.05
C GLY A 418 -5.63 31.36 -8.21
N PHE A 419 -6.08 30.17 -8.60
CA PHE A 419 -7.09 29.41 -7.88
C PHE A 419 -6.62 28.89 -6.51
N LEU A 420 -5.31 28.68 -6.31
CA LEU A 420 -4.76 28.39 -4.97
C LEU A 420 -4.99 29.56 -3.99
N GLY A 421 -5.04 30.80 -4.48
CA GLY A 421 -5.27 32.00 -3.67
C GLY A 421 -6.72 32.24 -3.24
N THR A 422 -7.65 31.34 -3.58
CA THR A 422 -9.08 31.44 -3.27
C THR A 422 -9.41 30.92 -1.87
N ARG A 423 -10.52 31.41 -1.29
CA ARG A 423 -10.99 30.97 0.03
C ARG A 423 -11.64 29.59 0.04
N GLU A 424 -12.12 29.09 -1.10
CA GLU A 424 -12.79 27.79 -1.18
C GLU A 424 -11.78 26.62 -1.19
N GLU A 425 -11.86 25.72 -0.21
CA GLU A 425 -10.95 24.58 -0.08
C GLU A 425 -11.02 23.62 -1.28
N LYS A 426 -12.23 23.33 -1.77
CA LYS A 426 -12.42 22.42 -2.92
C LYS A 426 -11.69 22.92 -4.17
N THR A 427 -11.75 24.22 -4.41
CA THR A 427 -11.05 24.89 -5.52
C THR A 427 -9.53 24.79 -5.34
N ARG A 428 -9.00 25.03 -4.13
CA ARG A 428 -7.57 24.85 -3.85
C ARG A 428 -7.10 23.40 -4.04
N VAL A 429 -7.85 22.41 -3.54
CA VAL A 429 -7.52 20.99 -3.73
C VAL A 429 -7.49 20.62 -5.20
N GLY A 430 -8.49 21.05 -5.97
CA GLY A 430 -8.53 20.83 -7.42
C GLY A 430 -7.35 21.48 -8.16
N ALA A 431 -6.96 22.70 -7.77
CA ALA A 431 -5.85 23.41 -8.39
C ALA A 431 -4.50 22.72 -8.08
N ARG A 432 -4.29 22.23 -6.85
CA ARG A 432 -3.11 21.43 -6.48
C ARG A 432 -3.01 20.15 -7.30
N LEU A 433 -4.12 19.43 -7.48
CA LEU A 433 -4.17 18.21 -8.30
C LEU A 433 -3.84 18.51 -9.76
N ALA A 434 -4.39 19.59 -10.34
CA ALA A 434 -4.08 19.97 -11.72
C ALA A 434 -2.60 20.36 -11.90
N LEU A 435 -2.03 21.15 -10.97
CA LEU A 435 -0.60 21.49 -10.98
C LEU A 435 0.29 20.26 -10.79
N TRP A 436 -0.12 19.31 -9.95
CA TRP A 436 0.58 18.03 -9.80
C TRP A 436 0.61 17.24 -11.10
N VAL A 437 -0.52 17.14 -11.81
CA VAL A 437 -0.58 16.48 -13.12
C VAL A 437 0.38 17.13 -14.12
N VAL A 438 0.53 18.46 -14.09
CA VAL A 438 1.54 19.16 -14.91
C VAL A 438 2.95 18.73 -14.49
N LEU A 439 3.27 18.75 -13.19
CA LEU A 439 4.60 18.37 -12.67
C LEU A 439 4.96 16.90 -12.97
N GLU A 440 4.03 15.98 -12.75
CA GLU A 440 4.23 14.53 -12.96
C GLU A 440 4.52 14.23 -14.44
N ARG A 441 3.80 14.89 -15.35
CA ARG A 441 3.80 14.52 -16.77
C ARG A 441 4.79 15.31 -17.62
N CYS A 442 5.02 16.58 -17.30
CA CYS A 442 6.04 17.38 -17.98
C CYS A 442 7.45 17.18 -17.39
N GLY A 443 7.56 16.61 -16.19
CA GLY A 443 8.84 16.26 -15.58
C GLY A 443 9.53 17.40 -14.80
N PRO A 444 10.81 17.23 -14.42
CA PRO A 444 11.52 18.08 -13.45
C PRO A 444 11.90 19.47 -13.97
N LEU A 445 11.89 19.69 -15.29
CA LEU A 445 12.24 21.00 -15.88
C LEU A 445 11.26 22.11 -15.47
N ILE A 446 9.98 21.77 -15.28
CA ILE A 446 8.95 22.73 -14.87
C ILE A 446 8.97 23.01 -13.36
N TRP A 447 9.61 22.15 -12.56
CA TRP A 447 9.60 22.23 -11.09
C TRP A 447 9.94 23.63 -10.56
N ARG A 448 11.08 24.19 -10.99
CA ARG A 448 11.51 25.53 -10.58
C ARG A 448 10.52 26.61 -11.01
N HIS A 449 9.97 26.51 -12.23
CA HIS A 449 9.04 27.50 -12.76
C HIS A 449 7.75 27.57 -11.92
N ILE A 450 7.14 26.42 -11.63
CA ILE A 450 5.93 26.35 -10.79
C ILE A 450 6.22 26.86 -9.37
N LEU A 451 7.36 26.49 -8.77
CA LEU A 451 7.72 26.98 -7.44
C LEU A 451 7.86 28.51 -7.39
N LEU A 452 8.56 29.10 -8.36
CA LEU A 452 8.72 30.55 -8.46
C LEU A 452 7.37 31.25 -8.65
N GLU A 453 6.50 30.70 -9.49
CA GLU A 453 5.18 31.30 -9.74
C GLU A 453 4.26 31.22 -8.51
N VAL A 454 4.25 30.08 -7.81
CA VAL A 454 3.49 29.91 -6.55
C VAL A 454 4.03 30.86 -5.48
N GLN A 455 5.36 30.96 -5.32
CA GLN A 455 5.99 31.88 -4.38
C GLN A 455 5.69 33.35 -4.73
N GLN A 456 5.68 33.71 -6.01
CA GLN A 456 5.43 35.07 -6.45
C GLN A 456 3.98 35.51 -6.22
N ARG A 457 3.02 34.59 -6.32
CA ARG A 457 1.58 34.91 -6.28
C ARG A 457 0.95 34.77 -4.89
N LEU A 458 1.54 33.96 -4.00
CA LEU A 458 1.02 33.67 -2.66
C LEU A 458 1.82 34.39 -1.54
N LYS A 459 2.10 35.70 -1.71
CA LYS A 459 2.98 36.47 -0.80
C LYS A 459 2.33 37.08 0.44
N GLU A 460 0.99 37.13 0.53
CA GLU A 460 0.30 37.99 1.50
C GLU A 460 -0.81 37.27 2.28
N GLY A 461 -0.93 37.60 3.57
CA GLY A 461 -1.96 37.09 4.48
C GLY A 461 -2.06 35.57 4.52
N PHE A 462 -3.29 35.03 4.57
CA PHE A 462 -3.54 33.59 4.64
C PHE A 462 -2.91 32.79 3.48
N ARG A 463 -2.60 33.44 2.35
CA ARG A 463 -2.01 32.79 1.17
C ARG A 463 -0.59 32.27 1.44
N ARG A 464 0.14 32.85 2.40
CA ARG A 464 1.45 32.34 2.82
C ARG A 464 1.35 30.93 3.43
N HIS A 465 0.30 30.65 4.20
CA HIS A 465 0.02 29.30 4.73
C HIS A 465 -0.33 28.32 3.62
N VAL A 466 -1.06 28.79 2.60
CA VAL A 466 -1.38 28.00 1.40
C VAL A 466 -0.11 27.66 0.61
N LEU A 467 0.85 28.58 0.49
CA LEU A 467 2.16 28.34 -0.12
C LEU A 467 2.90 27.19 0.58
N THR A 468 3.09 27.27 1.90
CA THR A 468 3.77 26.22 2.68
C THR A 468 3.07 24.85 2.53
N TYR A 469 1.73 24.83 2.59
CA TYR A 469 0.97 23.60 2.38
C TYR A 469 1.17 23.03 0.97
N THR A 470 1.20 23.89 -0.04
CA THR A 470 1.26 23.47 -1.45
C THR A 470 2.65 22.94 -1.81
N VAL A 471 3.72 23.57 -1.32
CA VAL A 471 5.09 23.04 -1.48
C VAL A 471 5.23 21.68 -0.82
N LEU A 472 4.73 21.52 0.42
CA LEU A 472 4.74 20.22 1.09
C LEU A 472 3.93 19.16 0.34
N TYR A 473 2.77 19.54 -0.21
CA TYR A 473 1.96 18.65 -1.03
C TYR A 473 2.75 18.11 -2.22
N PHE A 474 3.41 19.00 -3.00
CA PHE A 474 4.23 18.55 -4.11
C PHE A 474 5.39 17.65 -3.67
N LEU A 475 6.11 17.99 -2.60
CA LEU A 475 7.21 17.14 -2.11
C LEU A 475 6.75 15.72 -1.73
N ARG A 476 5.57 15.59 -1.11
CA ARG A 476 5.00 14.27 -0.76
C ARG A 476 4.64 13.45 -1.99
N GLU A 477 4.04 14.08 -2.99
CA GLU A 477 3.67 13.43 -4.24
C GLU A 477 4.93 13.00 -5.03
N ILE A 478 5.99 13.83 -5.06
CA ILE A 478 7.26 13.45 -5.69
C ILE A 478 7.94 12.31 -4.91
N ASP A 479 7.90 12.31 -3.56
CA ASP A 479 8.43 11.19 -2.77
C ASP A 479 7.68 9.88 -3.11
N ALA A 480 6.35 9.93 -3.24
CA ALA A 480 5.54 8.79 -3.67
C ALA A 480 5.91 8.32 -5.09
N LEU A 481 6.14 9.24 -6.03
CA LEU A 481 6.65 8.87 -7.38
C LEU A 481 8.00 8.17 -7.32
N ARG A 482 8.92 8.63 -6.46
CA ARG A 482 10.24 8.00 -6.31
C ARG A 482 10.14 6.59 -5.73
N MET A 483 9.21 6.37 -4.81
CA MET A 483 8.92 5.01 -4.30
C MET A 483 8.38 4.07 -5.38
N SER A 484 7.75 4.60 -6.44
CA SER A 484 7.31 3.82 -7.61
C SER A 484 8.42 3.53 -8.64
N GLY A 485 9.66 3.95 -8.39
CA GLY A 485 10.83 3.65 -9.22
C GLY A 485 11.20 4.72 -10.26
N LYS A 486 10.52 5.87 -10.30
CA LYS A 486 10.85 6.98 -11.21
C LYS A 486 11.83 7.95 -10.55
N SER A 487 12.92 8.31 -11.24
CA SER A 487 13.84 9.36 -10.79
C SER A 487 13.27 10.75 -11.10
N TYR A 488 13.22 11.63 -10.09
CA TYR A 488 12.80 13.03 -10.23
C TYR A 488 13.80 13.92 -9.50
N VAL A 489 14.45 14.82 -10.24
CA VAL A 489 15.46 15.75 -9.75
C VAL A 489 14.78 17.00 -9.20
N VAL A 490 15.05 17.36 -7.95
CA VAL A 490 14.43 18.52 -7.26
C VAL A 490 15.41 19.66 -6.99
N ASP A 491 16.68 19.46 -7.34
CA ASP A 491 17.81 20.33 -7.02
C ASP A 491 17.61 21.78 -7.51
N SER A 492 17.04 21.95 -8.71
CA SER A 492 16.80 23.27 -9.33
C SER A 492 15.85 24.19 -8.56
N GLY A 493 15.07 23.66 -7.62
CA GLY A 493 14.12 24.44 -6.79
C GLY A 493 14.49 24.48 -5.31
N THR A 494 15.66 23.99 -4.92
CA THR A 494 16.03 23.84 -3.50
C THR A 494 16.07 25.18 -2.76
N ASP A 495 16.58 26.23 -3.40
CA ASP A 495 16.59 27.61 -2.88
C ASP A 495 15.19 28.10 -2.52
N VAL A 496 14.22 27.90 -3.41
CA VAL A 496 12.83 28.32 -3.21
C VAL A 496 12.16 27.52 -2.09
N VAL A 497 12.35 26.19 -2.07
CA VAL A 497 11.80 25.31 -1.02
C VAL A 497 12.37 25.67 0.35
N VAL A 498 13.67 25.93 0.43
CA VAL A 498 14.34 26.34 1.68
C VAL A 498 13.80 27.68 2.16
N ALA A 499 13.64 28.67 1.28
CA ALA A 499 13.06 29.96 1.65
C ALA A 499 11.65 29.80 2.25
N VAL A 500 10.81 28.94 1.67
CA VAL A 500 9.46 28.64 2.21
C VAL A 500 9.53 27.94 3.57
N ALA A 501 10.47 27.01 3.75
CA ALA A 501 10.68 26.35 5.03
C ALA A 501 11.18 27.30 6.12
N MET A 502 12.07 28.25 5.77
CA MET A 502 12.59 29.25 6.71
C MET A 502 11.51 30.25 7.14
N GLU A 503 10.65 30.68 6.22
CA GLU A 503 9.51 31.55 6.54
C GLU A 503 8.53 30.89 7.52
N ASP A 504 8.32 29.56 7.40
CA ASP A 504 7.50 28.77 8.35
C ASP A 504 8.21 28.47 9.68
N LEU A 505 9.54 28.53 9.72
CA LEU A 505 10.35 28.25 10.91
C LEU A 505 10.51 29.48 11.81
N SER A 506 10.99 30.60 11.26
CA SER A 506 11.31 31.83 12.00
C SER A 506 10.76 33.10 11.35
N GLY A 507 9.99 32.98 10.27
CA GLY A 507 9.32 34.11 9.63
C GLY A 507 7.92 34.36 10.19
N VAL A 508 7.18 35.24 9.51
CA VAL A 508 5.84 35.69 9.94
C VAL A 508 4.85 34.53 9.98
N VAL A 509 4.99 33.57 9.07
CA VAL A 509 4.15 32.36 9.02
C VAL A 509 4.34 31.49 10.27
N GLY A 510 5.59 31.36 10.72
CA GLY A 510 5.93 30.62 11.93
C GLY A 510 5.33 31.26 13.18
N GLU A 511 5.40 32.59 13.27
CA GLU A 511 4.80 33.36 14.38
C GLU A 511 3.27 33.20 14.39
N GLU A 512 2.59 33.40 13.26
CA GLU A 512 1.12 33.27 13.16
C GLU A 512 0.62 31.87 13.57
N LYS A 513 1.41 30.82 13.31
CA LYS A 513 1.08 29.43 13.69
C LYS A 513 1.32 29.12 15.16
N ASP A 514 2.24 29.84 15.81
CA ASP A 514 2.50 29.70 17.24
C ASP A 514 1.42 30.39 18.09
N HIS A 515 0.62 31.29 17.51
CA HIS A 515 -0.49 31.95 18.20
C HIS A 515 -1.68 31.00 18.37
N GLU A 516 -1.99 30.68 19.63
CA GLU A 516 -3.15 29.87 20.01
C GLU A 516 -4.45 30.61 19.68
N GLY A 517 -5.15 30.17 18.63
CA GLY A 517 -6.45 30.72 18.20
C GLY A 517 -6.66 30.81 16.68
N LEU A 518 -5.59 30.81 15.88
CA LEU A 518 -5.67 30.90 14.41
C LEU A 518 -5.71 29.54 13.70
N SER A 519 -5.38 28.45 14.41
CA SER A 519 -5.25 27.09 13.85
C SER A 519 -6.56 26.46 13.34
N THR A 520 -7.72 26.96 13.79
CA THR A 520 -9.05 26.43 13.44
C THR A 520 -9.65 27.02 12.18
N GLN A 521 -9.08 28.08 11.60
CA GLN A 521 -9.69 28.80 10.49
C GLN A 521 -9.61 28.06 9.14
N MET A 522 -8.50 27.37 8.87
CA MET A 522 -8.33 26.58 7.64
C MET A 522 -7.36 25.41 7.89
N LYS A 523 -7.50 24.31 7.13
CA LYS A 523 -6.60 23.15 7.18
C LYS A 523 -5.13 23.53 6.93
N GLU A 524 -4.89 24.61 6.20
CA GLU A 524 -3.56 25.15 5.92
C GLU A 524 -2.90 25.86 7.12
N PHE A 525 -3.65 26.34 8.11
CA PHE A 525 -3.15 26.93 9.35
C PHE A 525 -2.70 25.90 10.41
N GLY A 526 -2.83 24.60 10.12
CA GLY A 526 -2.29 23.56 10.99
C GLY A 526 -0.80 23.77 11.27
N GLY A 527 -0.32 23.25 12.41
CA GLY A 527 0.99 23.54 13.00
C GLY A 527 2.20 23.50 12.06
N SER A 528 3.35 23.99 12.55
CA SER A 528 4.56 24.17 11.74
C SER A 528 4.96 22.92 10.95
N ARG A 529 5.33 23.12 9.67
CA ARG A 529 5.61 22.06 8.70
C ARG A 529 7.02 22.11 8.13
N TYR A 530 7.82 23.12 8.47
CA TYR A 530 9.22 23.26 8.07
C TYR A 530 10.01 21.96 8.23
N GLY A 531 9.80 21.23 9.33
CA GLY A 531 10.58 20.03 9.64
C GLY A 531 10.32 18.89 8.66
N GLU A 532 9.10 18.77 8.14
CA GLU A 532 8.77 17.76 7.14
C GLU A 532 9.27 18.17 5.75
N ILE A 533 9.13 19.46 5.40
CA ILE A 533 9.64 20.02 4.13
C ILE A 533 11.15 19.80 4.03
N ILE A 534 11.91 20.18 5.06
CA ILE A 534 13.37 20.03 5.11
C ILE A 534 13.77 18.55 5.01
N ARG A 535 13.08 17.66 5.73
CA ARG A 535 13.37 16.22 5.70
C ARG A 535 13.13 15.61 4.31
N LEU A 536 12.01 15.94 3.66
CA LEU A 536 11.69 15.43 2.34
C LEU A 536 12.65 15.97 1.28
N GLN A 537 12.95 17.27 1.30
CA GLN A 537 13.92 17.87 0.38
C GLN A 537 15.30 17.21 0.54
N ALA A 538 15.79 17.07 1.79
CA ALA A 538 17.07 16.45 2.10
C ALA A 538 17.17 14.97 1.67
N LYS A 539 16.05 14.24 1.68
CA LYS A 539 15.97 12.85 1.18
C LYS A 539 16.12 12.76 -0.34
N MET A 540 15.72 13.80 -1.07
CA MET A 540 15.49 13.75 -2.52
C MET A 540 16.56 14.44 -3.37
N ILE A 541 17.28 15.42 -2.81
CA ILE A 541 18.32 16.16 -3.54
C ILE A 541 19.51 15.29 -3.94
N GLU A 542 20.29 15.76 -4.92
CA GLU A 542 21.66 15.30 -5.13
C GLU A 542 22.58 15.93 -4.09
N PHE A 543 23.14 15.09 -3.20
CA PHE A 543 23.84 15.54 -2.00
C PHE A 543 25.00 16.50 -2.30
N GLU A 544 25.88 16.19 -3.25
CA GLU A 544 27.04 17.04 -3.54
C GLU A 544 26.67 18.39 -4.16
N ALA A 545 25.56 18.46 -4.90
CA ALA A 545 25.12 19.69 -5.57
C ALA A 545 24.37 20.65 -4.63
N SER A 546 23.47 20.12 -3.78
CA SER A 546 22.45 20.93 -3.10
C SER A 546 22.48 20.87 -1.57
N ALA A 547 23.28 20.00 -0.94
CA ALA A 547 23.30 19.88 0.53
C ALA A 547 23.81 21.15 1.22
N SER A 548 24.77 21.85 0.60
CA SER A 548 25.32 23.11 1.09
C SER A 548 24.28 24.24 1.14
N ILE A 549 23.34 24.27 0.19
CA ILE A 549 22.26 25.27 0.14
C ILE A 549 21.29 25.06 1.31
N LEU A 550 20.89 23.81 1.56
CA LEU A 550 20.02 23.45 2.69
C LEU A 550 20.66 23.76 4.04
N TYR A 551 21.93 23.37 4.21
CA TYR A 551 22.65 23.60 5.46
C TYR A 551 22.98 25.08 5.66
N GLY A 552 23.39 25.80 4.60
CA GLY A 552 23.84 27.18 4.67
C GLY A 552 22.78 28.12 5.23
N GLU A 553 21.53 28.03 4.76
CA GLU A 553 20.44 28.88 5.27
C GLU A 553 20.07 28.54 6.72
N LEU A 554 20.03 27.25 7.08
CA LEU A 554 19.79 26.83 8.46
C LEU A 554 20.91 27.28 9.40
N SER A 555 22.16 27.20 8.96
CA SER A 555 23.33 27.68 9.70
C SER A 555 23.28 29.19 9.90
N ARG A 556 22.92 29.94 8.86
CA ARG A 556 22.75 31.40 8.94
C ARG A 556 21.70 31.79 9.99
N VAL A 557 20.54 31.12 9.98
CA VAL A 557 19.50 31.35 10.98
C VAL A 557 19.97 30.95 12.38
N ALA A 558 20.62 29.79 12.52
CA ALA A 558 21.15 29.29 13.80
C ALA A 558 22.12 30.30 14.45
N LEU A 559 23.06 30.84 13.67
CA LEU A 559 24.06 31.79 14.16
C LEU A 559 23.44 33.15 14.54
N SER A 560 22.43 33.61 13.79
CA SER A 560 21.76 34.89 14.05
C SER A 560 20.71 34.85 15.18
N CYS A 561 20.34 33.66 15.66
CA CYS A 561 19.19 33.50 16.54
C CYS A 561 19.52 33.77 18.02
N VAL A 562 18.72 34.65 18.65
CA VAL A 562 18.80 34.97 20.08
C VAL A 562 17.65 34.34 20.89
N ASP A 563 16.47 34.13 20.30
CA ASP A 563 15.30 33.59 21.00
C ASP A 563 15.41 32.07 21.24
N LEU A 564 15.28 31.64 22.50
CA LEU A 564 15.27 30.24 22.91
C LEU A 564 14.19 29.40 22.20
N LYS A 565 13.03 29.98 21.87
CA LYS A 565 11.97 29.27 21.14
C LYS A 565 12.41 28.94 19.71
N ILE A 566 12.97 29.92 19.02
CA ILE A 566 13.47 29.77 17.66
C ILE A 566 14.70 28.84 17.66
N GLN A 567 15.60 28.95 18.63
CA GLN A 567 16.73 28.01 18.78
C GLN A 567 16.25 26.55 18.86
N LYS A 568 15.22 26.24 19.65
CA LYS A 568 14.63 24.89 19.71
C LYS A 568 14.01 24.45 18.36
N LYS A 569 13.38 25.37 17.63
CA LYS A 569 12.84 25.08 16.28
C LYS A 569 13.97 24.78 15.29
N VAL A 570 15.06 25.55 15.31
CA VAL A 570 16.25 25.32 14.48
C VAL A 570 16.90 23.99 14.82
N GLU A 571 17.05 23.64 16.11
CA GLU A 571 17.57 22.34 16.53
C GLU A 571 16.73 21.18 15.99
N ASN A 572 15.39 21.32 16.04
CA ASN A 572 14.47 20.35 15.44
C ASN A 572 14.62 20.28 13.91
N ALA A 573 14.80 21.42 13.24
CA ALA A 573 15.01 21.48 11.80
C ALA A 573 16.31 20.80 11.37
N LEU A 574 17.41 21.03 12.10
CA LEU A 574 18.70 20.36 11.89
C LEU A 574 18.58 18.85 12.12
N ARG A 575 17.82 18.41 13.13
CA ARG A 575 17.54 16.98 13.36
C ARG A 575 16.74 16.37 12.20
N CYS A 576 15.76 17.08 11.66
CA CYS A 576 15.02 16.66 10.47
C CYS A 576 15.91 16.61 9.22
N LEU A 577 16.78 17.60 9.04
CA LEU A 577 17.77 17.64 7.95
C LEU A 577 18.69 16.41 8.01
N CYS A 578 19.26 16.13 9.19
CA CYS A 578 20.15 14.98 9.41
C CYS A 578 19.44 13.67 9.06
N ARG A 579 18.21 13.47 9.55
CA ARG A 579 17.40 12.29 9.19
C ARG A 579 17.15 12.19 7.68
N GLY A 580 16.84 13.31 7.03
CA GLY A 580 16.64 13.37 5.58
C GLY A 580 17.89 12.94 4.81
N PHE A 581 19.05 13.52 5.13
CA PHE A 581 20.34 13.15 4.51
C PHE A 581 20.69 11.67 4.71
N MET A 582 20.49 11.12 5.91
CA MET A 582 20.81 9.71 6.17
C MET A 582 19.91 8.73 5.40
N THR A 583 18.70 9.16 5.01
CA THR A 583 17.82 8.40 4.12
C THR A 583 18.04 8.65 2.63
N ASN A 584 18.89 9.62 2.28
CA ASN A 584 19.17 9.96 0.89
C ASN A 584 20.00 8.86 0.21
N SER A 585 19.59 8.46 -0.99
CA SER A 585 20.28 7.46 -1.81
C SER A 585 21.59 7.98 -2.42
N SER A 586 21.72 9.29 -2.66
CA SER A 586 22.94 9.89 -3.24
C SER A 586 24.05 10.13 -2.21
N LEU A 587 23.76 9.98 -0.91
CA LEU A 587 24.74 10.23 0.15
C LEU A 587 25.72 9.05 0.25
N THR A 588 26.93 9.24 -0.27
CA THR A 588 28.03 8.30 -0.04
C THR A 588 28.64 8.52 1.34
N VAL A 589 29.29 7.47 1.88
CA VAL A 589 30.02 7.57 3.14
C VAL A 589 31.12 8.63 3.06
N VAL A 590 31.88 8.66 1.96
CA VAL A 590 32.96 9.64 1.73
C VAL A 590 32.40 11.07 1.73
N ALA A 591 31.31 11.33 1.01
CA ALA A 591 30.70 12.66 0.98
C ALA A 591 30.19 13.08 2.36
N SER A 592 29.59 12.16 3.13
CA SER A 592 29.17 12.42 4.51
C SER A 592 30.35 12.77 5.43
N LEU A 593 31.45 12.03 5.35
CA LEU A 593 32.65 12.29 6.16
C LEU A 593 33.28 13.63 5.77
N ARG A 594 33.43 13.94 4.48
CA ARG A 594 33.95 15.26 4.05
C ARG A 594 33.08 16.41 4.56
N PHE A 595 31.77 16.28 4.40
CA PHE A 595 30.81 17.31 4.81
C PHE A 595 30.84 17.55 6.32
N THR A 596 30.81 16.49 7.13
CA THR A 596 30.88 16.60 8.60
C THR A 596 32.22 17.15 9.08
N HIS A 597 33.34 16.71 8.49
CA HIS A 597 34.67 17.23 8.82
C HIS A 597 34.80 18.73 8.50
N ALA A 598 34.30 19.16 7.33
CA ALA A 598 34.33 20.56 6.92
C ALA A 598 33.58 21.45 7.93
N ILE A 599 32.36 21.07 8.31
CA ILE A 599 31.56 21.80 9.31
C ILE A 599 32.27 21.86 10.66
N MET A 600 32.78 20.73 11.16
CA MET A 600 33.45 20.70 12.47
C MET A 600 34.74 21.54 12.46
N THR A 601 35.51 21.52 11.37
CA THR A 601 36.75 22.30 11.24
C THR A 601 36.46 23.80 11.19
N GLU A 602 35.44 24.21 10.43
CA GLU A 602 35.01 25.60 10.29
C GLU A 602 34.53 26.17 11.64
N LEU A 603 33.68 25.44 12.36
CA LEU A 603 33.12 25.93 13.63
C LEU A 603 34.15 25.91 14.77
N LEU A 604 35.10 24.96 14.75
CA LEU A 604 36.13 24.85 15.78
C LEU A 604 37.33 25.76 15.53
N SER A 605 37.45 26.48 14.40
CA SER A 605 38.49 27.50 14.28
C SER A 605 38.32 28.63 15.31
N VAL A 606 37.11 28.82 15.83
CA VAL A 606 36.79 29.77 16.91
C VAL A 606 37.14 29.14 18.27
N ALA A 607 37.88 29.86 19.12
CA ALA A 607 38.51 29.31 20.33
C ALA A 607 37.50 28.69 21.33
N ASN A 608 36.30 29.28 21.46
CA ASN A 608 35.23 28.80 22.33
C ASN A 608 33.89 28.81 21.57
N PRO A 609 33.26 27.66 21.30
CA PRO A 609 31.97 27.61 20.63
C PRO A 609 30.86 28.09 21.58
N ASP A 610 30.03 29.01 21.11
CA ASP A 610 28.85 29.48 21.83
C ASP A 610 27.72 28.43 21.80
N SER A 611 26.58 28.74 22.43
CA SER A 611 25.40 27.86 22.41
C SER A 611 24.92 27.56 20.99
N ASN A 612 24.99 28.54 20.08
CA ASN A 612 24.57 28.39 18.69
C ASN A 612 25.56 27.50 17.91
N ASP A 613 26.86 27.69 18.10
CA ASP A 613 27.89 26.82 17.52
C ASP A 613 27.77 25.38 18.02
N SER A 614 27.46 25.21 19.31
CA SER A 614 27.24 23.90 19.93
C SER A 614 26.08 23.15 19.28
N MET A 615 25.04 23.84 18.81
CA MET A 615 23.91 23.25 18.09
C MET A 615 24.32 22.70 16.72
N LEU A 616 25.10 23.47 15.95
CA LEU A 616 25.61 23.08 14.64
C LEU A 616 26.65 21.96 14.75
N LEU A 617 27.52 22.02 15.76
CA LEU A 617 28.46 20.94 16.10
C LEU A 617 27.71 19.66 16.48
N THR A 618 26.58 19.77 17.19
CA THR A 618 25.74 18.60 17.54
C THR A 618 25.16 17.97 16.27
N PHE A 619 24.70 18.78 15.31
CA PHE A 619 24.24 18.29 14.01
C PHE A 619 25.33 17.52 13.26
N ALA A 620 26.54 18.09 13.14
CA ALA A 620 27.66 17.45 12.45
C ALA A 620 28.09 16.15 13.14
N ALA A 621 28.16 16.16 14.47
CA ALA A 621 28.49 14.98 15.27
C ALA A 621 27.42 13.88 15.14
N ASP A 622 26.13 14.23 15.16
CA ASP A 622 25.06 13.25 14.98
C ASP A 622 25.06 12.64 13.57
N MET A 623 25.36 13.43 12.54
CA MET A 623 25.52 12.92 11.18
C MET A 623 26.69 11.94 11.10
N LEU A 624 27.85 12.26 11.68
CA LEU A 624 29.00 11.35 11.77
C LEU A 624 28.64 10.06 12.49
N ARG A 625 27.97 10.15 13.66
CA ARG A 625 27.52 9.00 14.44
C ARG A 625 26.60 8.08 13.62
N LEU A 626 25.66 8.65 12.86
CA LEU A 626 24.73 7.89 12.03
C LEU A 626 25.44 7.26 10.82
N THR A 627 26.42 7.95 10.22
CA THR A 627 27.24 7.39 9.13
C THR A 627 28.06 6.20 9.61
N LEU A 628 28.68 6.29 10.78
CA LEU A 628 29.40 5.17 11.42
C LEU A 628 28.46 4.00 11.77
N ALA A 629 27.22 4.28 12.16
CA ALA A 629 26.22 3.25 12.44
C ALA A 629 25.68 2.57 11.16
N LYS A 630 25.44 3.35 10.08
CA LYS A 630 24.88 2.88 8.80
C LYS A 630 25.88 2.06 7.98
N ALA A 631 27.18 2.26 8.18
CA ALA A 631 28.24 1.51 7.51
C ALA A 631 28.26 -0.02 7.79
N SER A 632 27.27 -0.52 8.54
CA SER A 632 26.84 -1.93 8.62
C SER A 632 27.85 -2.87 9.27
N SER A 633 27.53 -3.32 10.49
CA SER A 633 28.27 -4.30 11.32
C SER A 633 29.41 -3.74 12.18
N GLY A 634 29.40 -2.44 12.44
CA GLY A 634 30.41 -1.77 13.27
C GLY A 634 31.61 -1.28 12.45
N PRO A 635 32.47 -0.45 13.07
CA PRO A 635 33.51 0.27 12.35
C PRO A 635 34.61 -0.62 11.72
N GLN A 636 34.59 -1.93 11.96
CA GLN A 636 35.53 -2.91 11.40
C GLN A 636 35.17 -3.37 9.97
N SER A 637 33.97 -3.06 9.46
CA SER A 637 33.51 -3.42 8.10
C SER A 637 33.68 -2.28 7.07
N MET A 638 34.22 -1.13 7.49
CA MET A 638 34.46 -0.01 6.57
C MET A 638 35.67 -0.30 5.68
N SER A 639 35.63 0.13 4.42
CA SER A 639 36.80 0.03 3.52
C SER A 639 38.02 0.77 4.10
N ASP A 640 39.21 0.34 3.72
CA ASP A 640 40.48 0.98 4.09
C ASP A 640 40.51 2.48 3.77
N GLU A 641 39.86 2.90 2.69
CA GLU A 641 39.73 4.31 2.32
C GLU A 641 38.93 5.09 3.37
N HIS A 642 37.80 4.56 3.84
CA HIS A 642 37.00 5.20 4.88
C HIS A 642 37.76 5.27 6.22
N LEU A 643 38.47 4.20 6.58
CA LEU A 643 39.25 4.16 7.83
C LEU A 643 40.36 5.21 7.86
N ARG A 644 40.99 5.53 6.72
CA ARG A 644 42.00 6.59 6.61
C ARG A 644 41.43 8.01 6.80
N MET A 645 40.13 8.21 6.62
CA MET A 645 39.48 9.52 6.77
C MET A 645 39.06 9.83 8.21
N LEU A 646 39.10 8.86 9.13
CA LEU A 646 38.63 9.01 10.51
C LEU A 646 39.64 9.67 11.49
N PRO A 647 40.97 9.47 11.41
CA PRO A 647 41.92 10.05 12.36
C PRO A 647 41.82 11.58 12.55
N PRO A 648 41.59 12.40 11.49
CA PRO A 648 41.41 13.85 11.65
C PRO A 648 40.24 14.27 12.55
N PHE A 649 39.23 13.41 12.75
CA PHE A 649 38.10 13.71 13.62
C PHE A 649 38.44 13.60 15.11
N ILE A 650 39.45 12.81 15.49
CA ILE A 650 39.81 12.57 16.89
C ILE A 650 40.12 13.87 17.64
N PRO A 651 41.05 14.74 17.19
CA PRO A 651 41.35 15.98 17.89
C PRO A 651 40.13 16.92 17.97
N LEU A 652 39.30 16.94 16.93
CA LEU A 652 38.07 17.75 16.89
C LEU A 652 37.05 17.26 17.94
N LEU A 653 36.84 15.94 18.02
CA LEU A 653 35.94 15.33 19.00
C LEU A 653 36.44 15.52 20.43
N LEU A 654 37.74 15.34 20.69
CA LEU A 654 38.32 15.51 22.03
C LEU A 654 38.15 16.94 22.56
N ARG A 655 38.29 17.94 21.68
CA ARG A 655 38.05 19.35 22.04
C ARG A 655 36.60 19.61 22.43
N VAL A 656 35.67 18.86 21.85
CA VAL A 656 34.23 19.05 22.01
C VAL A 656 33.63 18.22 23.14
N VAL A 657 34.26 17.10 23.55
CA VAL A 657 33.79 16.28 24.68
C VAL A 657 33.76 17.07 25.99
N ASP A 658 34.69 18.01 26.20
CA ASP A 658 34.73 18.91 27.38
C ASP A 658 33.90 20.19 27.20
N SER A 659 33.00 20.23 26.20
CA SER A 659 32.14 21.40 25.96
C SER A 659 31.11 21.63 27.08
N ARG A 660 30.57 22.85 27.15
CA ARG A 660 29.50 23.20 28.10
C ARG A 660 28.17 22.51 27.80
N SER A 661 27.97 22.02 26.58
CA SER A 661 26.72 21.37 26.14
C SER A 661 26.76 19.87 26.41
N SER A 662 25.97 19.40 27.38
CA SER A 662 25.90 17.98 27.72
C SER A 662 25.43 17.11 26.55
N SER A 663 24.59 17.64 25.65
CA SER A 663 24.13 16.94 24.44
C SER A 663 25.28 16.72 23.45
N LEU A 664 26.11 17.74 23.25
CA LEU A 664 27.25 17.69 22.35
C LEU A 664 28.34 16.76 22.90
N SER A 665 28.63 16.85 24.21
CA SER A 665 29.52 15.91 24.90
C SER A 665 29.03 14.48 24.80
N LEU A 666 27.72 14.23 24.95
CA LEU A 666 27.13 12.90 24.85
C LEU A 666 27.32 12.29 23.45
N VAL A 667 26.97 13.03 22.40
CA VAL A 667 27.11 12.53 21.01
C VAL A 667 28.58 12.30 20.68
N SER A 668 29.46 13.24 21.03
CA SER A 668 30.90 13.14 20.80
C SER A 668 31.50 11.93 21.52
N LEU A 669 31.12 11.69 22.78
CA LEU A 669 31.62 10.57 23.56
C LEU A 669 31.15 9.21 23.01
N ARG A 670 29.92 9.12 22.47
CA ARG A 670 29.44 7.92 21.77
C ARG A 670 30.24 7.63 20.49
N ILE A 671 30.64 8.67 19.75
CA ILE A 671 31.49 8.52 18.56
C ILE A 671 32.88 8.03 18.99
N VAL A 672 33.49 8.68 19.98
CA VAL A 672 34.79 8.29 20.54
C VAL A 672 34.76 6.85 21.05
N GLN A 673 33.71 6.44 21.77
CA GLN A 673 33.52 5.06 22.21
C GLN A 673 33.51 4.06 21.04
N THR A 674 32.93 4.45 19.91
CA THR A 674 32.89 3.63 18.69
C THR A 674 34.26 3.55 18.04
N LEU A 675 34.98 4.68 17.94
CA LEU A 675 36.32 4.75 17.37
C LEU A 675 37.37 4.00 18.20
N LEU A 676 37.24 3.99 19.53
CA LEU A 676 38.12 3.26 20.44
C LEU A 676 38.16 1.74 20.21
N ARG A 677 37.10 1.17 19.60
CA ARG A 677 37.04 -0.26 19.28
C ARG A 677 37.80 -0.62 17.99
N ILE A 678 38.46 0.35 17.37
CA ILE A 678 39.20 0.20 16.12
C ILE A 678 40.70 0.34 16.44
N PRO A 679 41.44 -0.78 16.57
CA PRO A 679 42.84 -0.76 17.01
C PRO A 679 43.77 0.04 16.10
N SER A 680 43.44 0.19 14.80
CA SER A 680 44.25 0.89 13.81
C SER A 680 44.15 2.42 13.83
N ILE A 681 43.23 3.00 14.62
CA ILE A 681 42.89 4.43 14.56
C ILE A 681 43.31 5.18 15.84
N CYS A 682 43.26 4.55 17.01
CA CYS A 682 43.53 5.22 18.28
C CYS A 682 44.88 4.81 18.87
N ASP A 683 45.84 5.73 18.85
CA ASP A 683 47.11 5.57 19.55
C ASP A 683 46.93 5.57 21.09
N GLN A 684 47.94 5.03 21.79
CA GLN A 684 47.96 4.94 23.25
C GLN A 684 47.78 6.30 23.95
N GLU A 685 48.32 7.38 23.38
CA GLU A 685 48.16 8.76 23.89
C GLU A 685 46.72 9.28 23.77
N THR A 686 46.06 8.94 22.67
CA THR A 686 44.66 9.30 22.43
C THR A 686 43.76 8.58 23.43
N SER A 687 43.96 7.27 23.61
CA SER A 687 43.25 6.48 24.62
C SER A 687 43.44 7.03 26.04
N ASN A 688 44.65 7.49 26.37
CA ASN A 688 44.94 8.13 27.66
C ASN A 688 44.17 9.45 27.84
N THR A 689 44.09 10.26 26.78
CA THR A 689 43.36 11.54 26.81
C THR A 689 41.85 11.30 26.96
N ILE A 690 41.29 10.35 26.21
CA ILE A 690 39.87 9.98 26.31
C ILE A 690 39.54 9.49 27.73
N THR A 691 40.41 8.68 28.31
CA THR A 691 40.22 8.16 29.67
C THR A 691 40.25 9.30 30.70
N LYS A 692 41.20 10.23 30.61
CA LYS A 692 41.27 11.41 31.49
C LYS A 692 40.01 12.27 31.41
N VAL A 693 39.55 12.58 30.20
CA VAL A 693 38.34 13.39 29.98
C VAL A 693 37.09 12.67 30.49
N SER A 694 36.98 11.37 30.24
CA SER A 694 35.85 10.56 30.73
C SER A 694 35.83 10.46 32.26
N LEU A 695 36.99 10.31 32.91
CA LEU A 695 37.10 10.32 34.38
C LEU A 695 36.74 11.69 34.97
N LYS A 696 37.13 12.79 34.31
CA LYS A 696 36.71 14.15 34.69
C LYS A 696 35.17 14.27 34.67
N ILE A 697 34.50 13.76 33.64
CA ILE A 697 33.03 13.72 33.54
C ILE A 697 32.42 12.91 34.69
N LEU A 698 33.01 11.75 35.03
CA LEU A 698 32.53 10.89 36.12
C LEU A 698 32.72 11.51 37.52
N SER A 699 33.76 12.33 37.70
CA SER A 699 34.03 13.06 38.96
C SER A 699 33.21 14.34 39.14
N SER A 700 32.53 14.80 38.09
CA SER A 700 31.73 16.01 38.12
C SER A 700 30.37 15.74 38.75
N PRO A 701 29.84 16.64 39.61
CA PRO A 701 28.50 16.54 40.19
C PRO A 701 27.42 16.85 39.14
N ILE A 702 27.39 16.11 38.05
CA ILE A 702 26.41 16.29 36.97
C ILE A 702 25.04 15.83 37.49
N SER A 703 24.01 16.59 37.15
CA SER A 703 22.61 16.22 37.40
C SER A 703 22.35 14.81 36.88
N MET A 704 22.09 13.86 37.78
CA MET A 704 21.82 12.45 37.48
C MET A 704 20.42 12.22 36.86
N GLY A 705 19.86 13.22 36.17
CA GLY A 705 18.58 13.18 35.45
C GLY A 705 18.73 13.63 33.99
N GLY A 706 17.94 13.03 33.09
CA GLY A 706 17.94 13.36 31.66
C GLY A 706 19.27 13.09 30.95
N VAL A 707 19.70 14.03 30.09
CA VAL A 707 20.92 13.94 29.27
C VAL A 707 22.19 13.76 30.12
N GLY A 708 22.21 14.30 31.34
CA GLY A 708 23.34 14.15 32.26
C GLY A 708 23.58 12.69 32.69
N ARG A 709 22.50 11.93 32.93
CA ARG A 709 22.58 10.49 33.25
C ARG A 709 23.09 9.68 32.05
N ASP A 710 22.62 10.01 30.85
CA ASP A 710 23.07 9.34 29.63
C ASP A 710 24.54 9.61 29.35
N LEU A 711 25.00 10.84 29.59
CA LEU A 711 26.41 11.22 29.50
C LEU A 711 27.25 10.43 30.51
N PHE A 712 26.82 10.35 31.77
CA PHE A 712 27.48 9.57 32.80
C PHE A 712 27.59 8.08 32.43
N ASN A 713 26.47 7.46 32.03
CA ASN A 713 26.44 6.05 31.62
C ASN A 713 27.32 5.79 30.39
N THR A 714 27.36 6.73 29.44
CA THR A 714 28.24 6.64 28.26
C THR A 714 29.70 6.79 28.66
N ALA A 715 30.03 7.68 29.60
CA ALA A 715 31.39 7.85 30.12
C ALA A 715 31.89 6.57 30.82
N LEU A 716 31.08 5.94 31.67
CA LEU A 716 31.43 4.64 32.29
C LEU A 716 31.72 3.57 31.25
N ARG A 717 30.87 3.46 30.22
CA ARG A 717 31.06 2.49 29.13
C ARG A 717 32.28 2.82 28.27
N THR A 718 32.59 4.09 28.07
CA THR A 718 33.76 4.53 27.28
C THR A 718 35.05 4.18 28.00
N VAL A 719 35.13 4.44 29.32
CA VAL A 719 36.28 4.01 30.12
C VAL A 719 36.39 2.49 30.16
N SER A 720 35.26 1.77 30.26
CA SER A 720 35.26 0.30 30.18
C SER A 720 35.90 -0.21 28.88
N VAL A 721 35.53 0.37 27.72
CA VAL A 721 36.12 0.01 26.43
C VAL A 721 37.61 0.37 26.39
N ALA A 722 37.99 1.55 26.90
CA ALA A 722 39.39 1.96 26.94
C ALA A 722 40.25 1.00 27.79
N VAL A 723 39.73 0.50 28.92
CA VAL A 723 40.41 -0.51 29.77
C VAL A 723 40.49 -1.87 29.07
N GLN A 724 39.45 -2.26 28.33
CA GLN A 724 39.44 -3.50 27.56
C GLN A 724 40.55 -3.51 26.52
N GLU A 725 40.77 -2.41 25.81
CA GLU A 725 41.73 -2.29 24.70
C GLU A 725 43.15 -1.81 25.11
N ALA A 726 43.36 -1.36 26.35
CA ALA A 726 44.65 -0.78 26.79
C ALA A 726 45.80 -1.81 26.95
N SER A 727 47.05 -1.36 26.99
CA SER A 727 48.19 -2.19 27.40
C SER A 727 48.15 -2.53 28.91
N GLU A 728 48.71 -3.69 29.30
CA GLU A 728 48.62 -4.25 30.66
C GLU A 728 49.08 -3.28 31.77
N SER A 729 50.14 -2.49 31.52
CA SER A 729 50.73 -1.57 32.50
C SER A 729 49.84 -0.37 32.87
N LEU A 730 48.92 0.04 31.98
CA LEU A 730 48.03 1.20 32.20
C LEU A 730 46.71 0.80 32.87
N VAL A 731 46.39 -0.48 32.86
CA VAL A 731 45.18 -1.04 33.43
C VAL A 731 45.26 -1.05 34.96
N GLU A 732 46.41 -1.40 35.54
CA GLU A 732 46.61 -1.48 36.99
C GLU A 732 46.44 -0.13 37.69
N LEU A 733 46.96 0.97 37.12
CA LEU A 733 46.83 2.32 37.69
C LEU A 733 45.39 2.88 37.67
N ARG A 734 44.50 2.30 36.85
CA ARG A 734 43.17 2.85 36.55
C ARG A 734 42.02 1.99 37.05
N ALA A 735 42.29 0.71 37.30
CA ALA A 735 41.26 -0.26 37.67
C ALA A 735 40.67 0.00 39.07
N GLU A 736 41.48 0.37 40.06
CA GLU A 736 41.02 0.54 41.44
C GLU A 736 40.06 1.75 41.63
N PRO A 737 40.36 2.98 41.16
CA PRO A 737 39.41 4.10 41.25
C PRO A 737 38.12 3.83 40.48
N LEU A 738 38.22 3.18 39.32
CA LEU A 738 37.08 2.84 38.48
C LEU A 738 36.19 1.77 39.13
N LEU A 739 36.79 0.79 39.80
CA LEU A 739 36.08 -0.23 40.57
C LEU A 739 35.31 0.40 41.75
N LEU A 740 35.93 1.36 42.44
CA LEU A 740 35.29 2.08 43.54
C LEU A 740 34.07 2.88 43.06
N ILE A 741 34.20 3.57 41.92
CA ILE A 741 33.08 4.27 41.26
C ILE A 741 32.01 3.25 40.87
N ALA A 742 32.35 2.17 40.18
CA ALA A 742 31.37 1.18 39.75
C ALA A 742 30.60 0.59 40.94
N ARG A 743 31.29 0.28 42.05
CA ARG A 743 30.68 -0.25 43.27
C ARG A 743 29.59 0.67 43.82
N SER A 744 29.81 1.98 43.88
CA SER A 744 28.80 2.91 44.42
C SER A 744 27.52 3.01 43.56
N TYR A 745 27.58 2.60 42.29
CA TYR A 745 26.46 2.67 41.35
C TYR A 745 25.78 1.33 41.07
N LEU A 746 26.25 0.21 41.64
CA LEU A 746 25.61 -1.10 41.49
C LEU A 746 24.24 -1.19 42.17
N THR A 747 24.00 -0.36 43.19
CA THR A 747 22.73 -0.28 43.94
C THR A 747 21.88 0.94 43.56
N HIS A 748 22.23 1.63 42.48
CA HIS A 748 21.54 2.85 42.06
C HIS A 748 20.12 2.55 41.52
N ASP A 749 19.19 3.50 41.68
CA ASP A 749 17.77 3.31 41.30
C ASP A 749 17.58 2.98 39.80
N SER A 750 18.33 3.67 38.93
CA SER A 750 18.29 3.43 37.48
C SER A 750 18.96 2.11 37.08
N VAL A 751 18.21 1.28 36.35
CA VAL A 751 18.68 -0.01 35.78
C VAL A 751 19.83 0.21 34.81
N GLU A 752 19.76 1.25 33.97
CA GLU A 752 20.76 1.56 32.95
C GLU A 752 22.13 1.88 33.57
N THR A 753 22.12 2.62 34.69
CA THR A 753 23.32 2.94 35.46
C THR A 753 23.88 1.71 36.16
N ARG A 754 23.02 0.87 36.76
CA ARG A 754 23.46 -0.43 37.32
C ARG A 754 24.09 -1.33 36.28
N MET A 755 23.53 -1.40 35.07
CA MET A 755 24.09 -2.16 33.95
C MET A 755 25.42 -1.59 33.46
N ALA A 756 25.57 -0.26 33.41
CA ALA A 756 26.83 0.38 33.06
C ALA A 756 27.92 0.08 34.09
N ALA A 757 27.59 0.16 35.39
CA ALA A 757 28.50 -0.19 36.48
C ALA A 757 28.88 -1.69 36.47
N LEU A 758 27.91 -2.58 36.25
CA LEU A 758 28.19 -4.02 36.14
C LEU A 758 29.09 -4.35 34.94
N ASN A 759 28.94 -3.64 33.82
CA ASN A 759 29.82 -3.81 32.67
C ASN A 759 31.27 -3.41 32.97
N VAL A 760 31.51 -2.39 33.79
CA VAL A 760 32.85 -2.04 34.26
C VAL A 760 33.48 -3.23 35.00
N VAL A 761 32.76 -3.79 35.97
CA VAL A 761 33.26 -4.94 36.75
C VAL A 761 33.49 -6.14 35.84
N ARG A 762 32.60 -6.38 34.87
CA ARG A 762 32.76 -7.46 33.87
C ARG A 762 34.06 -7.32 33.08
N VAL A 763 34.41 -6.11 32.63
CA VAL A 763 35.66 -5.87 31.90
C VAL A 763 36.87 -6.11 32.80
N ILE A 764 36.84 -5.66 34.05
CA ILE A 764 37.92 -5.86 35.03
C ILE A 764 38.16 -7.37 35.27
N VAL A 765 37.09 -8.13 35.50
CA VAL A 765 37.14 -9.59 35.69
C VAL A 765 37.59 -10.31 34.42
N GLY A 766 37.12 -9.88 33.24
CA GLY A 766 37.52 -10.47 31.96
C GLY A 766 39.00 -10.28 31.64
N ARG A 767 39.60 -9.16 32.09
CA ARG A 767 41.04 -8.89 32.00
C ARG A 767 41.86 -9.54 33.10
N LYS A 768 41.22 -10.27 34.03
CA LYS A 768 41.86 -11.02 35.12
C LYS A 768 42.70 -10.13 36.06
N ILE A 769 42.26 -8.90 36.30
CA ILE A 769 42.96 -7.93 37.15
C ILE A 769 42.74 -8.31 38.62
N VAL A 770 43.79 -8.71 39.32
CA VAL A 770 43.68 -9.17 40.72
C VAL A 770 43.72 -8.00 41.68
N LEU A 771 42.54 -7.55 42.13
CA LEU A 771 42.38 -6.53 43.16
C LEU A 771 41.68 -7.12 44.40
N PRO A 772 42.13 -6.84 45.64
CA PRO A 772 41.48 -7.34 46.85
C PRO A 772 39.99 -7.02 46.93
N GLN A 773 39.59 -5.82 46.52
CA GLN A 773 38.21 -5.34 46.58
C GLN A 773 37.26 -6.12 45.65
N VAL A 774 37.77 -6.80 44.61
CA VAL A 774 36.95 -7.63 43.71
C VAL A 774 36.39 -8.84 44.46
N TYR A 775 37.13 -9.43 45.40
CA TYR A 775 36.70 -10.63 46.13
C TYR A 775 35.43 -10.40 46.95
N ASP A 776 35.31 -9.22 47.58
CA ASP A 776 34.11 -8.82 48.33
C ASP A 776 32.97 -8.39 47.39
N LEU A 777 33.32 -7.73 46.28
CA LEU A 777 32.36 -7.21 45.32
C LEU A 777 31.59 -8.33 44.60
N ILE A 778 32.23 -9.46 44.31
CA ILE A 778 31.57 -10.58 43.63
C ILE A 778 30.45 -11.17 44.51
N ASP A 779 30.64 -11.23 45.82
CA ASP A 779 29.60 -11.68 46.76
C ASP A 779 28.42 -10.69 46.80
N GLU A 780 28.69 -9.40 46.65
CA GLU A 780 27.67 -8.37 46.51
C GLU A 780 26.91 -8.48 45.17
N ILE A 781 27.61 -8.65 44.06
CA ILE A 781 27.02 -8.81 42.72
C ILE A 781 26.17 -10.08 42.64
N ALA A 782 26.63 -11.19 43.21
CA ALA A 782 25.87 -12.44 43.25
C ALA A 782 24.54 -12.25 44.00
N ARG A 783 24.55 -11.55 45.15
CA ARG A 783 23.33 -11.18 45.89
C ARG A 783 22.38 -10.29 45.08
N LEU A 784 22.91 -9.25 44.44
CA LEU A 784 22.12 -8.35 43.58
C LEU A 784 21.52 -9.09 42.37
N GLY A 785 22.25 -10.07 41.82
CA GLY A 785 21.79 -10.92 40.74
C GLY A 785 20.56 -11.75 41.10
N ILE A 786 20.53 -12.34 42.30
CA ILE A 786 19.39 -13.14 42.78
C ILE A 786 18.15 -12.28 43.04
N VAL A 787 18.32 -11.05 43.57
CA VAL A 787 17.20 -10.18 43.97
C VAL A 787 16.64 -9.34 42.82
N SER A 788 17.42 -9.12 41.75
CA SER A 788 17.03 -8.22 40.65
C SER A 788 15.82 -8.73 39.84
N GLN A 789 14.88 -7.83 39.53
CA GLN A 789 13.75 -8.13 38.63
C GLN A 789 14.10 -7.98 37.14
N HIS A 790 15.29 -7.46 36.80
CA HIS A 790 15.71 -7.24 35.42
C HIS A 790 16.58 -8.39 34.91
N GLU A 791 16.05 -9.19 33.98
CA GLU A 791 16.70 -10.38 33.41
C GLU A 791 18.12 -10.11 32.89
N GLY A 792 18.31 -9.04 32.11
CA GLY A 792 19.62 -8.69 31.56
C GLY A 792 20.68 -8.40 32.65
N PHE A 793 20.27 -7.89 33.80
CA PHE A 793 21.18 -7.68 34.93
C PHE A 793 21.54 -9.01 35.59
N ARG A 794 20.56 -9.90 35.76
CA ARG A 794 20.76 -11.24 36.33
C ARG A 794 21.75 -12.06 35.51
N LEU A 795 21.53 -12.19 34.20
CA LEU A 795 22.41 -12.96 33.33
C LEU A 795 23.85 -12.39 33.29
N GLN A 796 24.00 -11.07 33.25
CA GLN A 796 25.34 -10.46 33.30
C GLN A 796 26.00 -10.66 34.67
N SER A 797 25.25 -10.59 35.78
CA SER A 797 25.80 -10.81 37.13
C SER A 797 26.33 -12.24 37.28
N VAL A 798 25.60 -13.23 36.75
CA VAL A 798 26.02 -14.63 36.69
C VAL A 798 27.28 -14.76 35.83
N HIS A 799 27.30 -14.14 34.65
CA HIS A 799 28.48 -14.17 33.79
C HIS A 799 29.73 -13.61 34.49
N VAL A 800 29.61 -12.49 35.21
CA VAL A 800 30.73 -11.91 35.98
C VAL A 800 31.18 -12.86 37.10
N ALA A 801 30.24 -13.37 37.91
CA ALA A 801 30.55 -14.27 39.03
C ALA A 801 31.21 -15.58 38.57
N VAL A 802 30.69 -16.21 37.51
CA VAL A 802 31.25 -17.45 36.95
C VAL A 802 32.61 -17.21 36.30
N SER A 803 32.78 -16.09 35.60
CA SER A 803 34.09 -15.71 35.02
C SER A 803 35.14 -15.46 36.10
N PHE A 804 34.74 -14.89 37.24
CA PHE A 804 35.62 -14.74 38.40
C PHE A 804 36.01 -16.10 38.96
N MET A 805 35.04 -16.99 39.22
CA MET A 805 35.31 -18.33 39.76
C MET A 805 36.21 -19.18 38.86
N LEU A 806 36.17 -18.97 37.54
CA LEU A 806 36.97 -19.72 36.57
C LEU A 806 38.42 -19.21 36.44
N HIS A 807 38.64 -17.90 36.52
CA HIS A 807 39.93 -17.30 36.14
C HIS A 807 40.74 -16.71 37.29
N TYR A 808 40.13 -16.44 38.45
CA TYR A 808 40.84 -15.87 39.59
C TYR A 808 41.48 -16.97 40.46
N PRO A 809 42.60 -16.68 41.12
CA PRO A 809 43.26 -17.62 42.01
C PRO A 809 42.41 -17.82 43.28
N LEU A 810 41.69 -18.95 43.34
CA LEU A 810 40.79 -19.28 44.44
C LEU A 810 41.23 -20.55 45.16
N SER A 811 41.13 -20.55 46.49
CA SER A 811 41.23 -21.79 47.25
C SER A 811 39.97 -22.64 47.05
N ARG A 812 40.10 -23.97 47.16
CA ARG A 812 38.93 -24.89 47.06
C ARG A 812 37.82 -24.54 48.06
N LYS A 813 38.18 -24.06 49.26
CA LYS A 813 37.22 -23.56 50.26
C LYS A 813 36.43 -22.35 49.76
N ARG A 814 37.10 -21.40 49.10
CA ARG A 814 36.47 -20.19 48.55
C ARG A 814 35.60 -20.52 47.33
N LEU A 815 36.04 -21.43 46.46
CA LEU A 815 35.21 -21.91 45.36
C LEU A 815 33.92 -22.55 45.88
N ARG A 816 34.02 -23.47 46.86
CA ARG A 816 32.84 -24.07 47.51
C ARG A 816 31.93 -23.05 48.18
N HIS A 817 32.49 -21.98 48.75
CA HIS A 817 31.68 -20.89 49.32
C HIS A 817 30.74 -20.26 48.27
N HIS A 818 31.25 -19.97 47.07
CA HIS A 818 30.42 -19.40 45.99
C HIS A 818 29.44 -20.43 45.40
N LEU A 819 29.83 -21.70 45.24
CA LEU A 819 28.89 -22.75 44.79
C LEU A 819 27.76 -22.93 45.81
N ASN A 820 28.10 -23.01 47.09
CA ASN A 820 27.12 -23.12 48.18
C ASN A 820 26.16 -21.92 48.24
N PHE A 821 26.61 -20.72 47.87
CA PHE A 821 25.73 -19.56 47.75
C PHE A 821 24.61 -19.82 46.74
N TYR A 822 24.93 -20.29 45.54
CA TYR A 822 23.90 -20.59 44.53
C TYR A 822 23.04 -21.80 44.91
N LEU A 823 23.64 -22.85 45.48
CA LEU A 823 22.88 -24.03 45.96
C LEU A 823 21.85 -23.66 47.03
N ARG A 824 22.20 -22.80 47.99
CA ARG A 824 21.25 -22.30 49.01
C ARG A 824 20.13 -21.46 48.42
N ASN A 825 20.41 -20.72 47.34
CA ASN A 825 19.41 -19.89 46.65
C ASN A 825 18.52 -20.70 45.69
N LEU A 826 18.68 -22.02 45.59
CA LEU A 826 17.67 -22.90 44.98
C LEU A 826 16.37 -22.92 45.77
N GLU A 827 16.41 -22.61 47.07
CA GLU A 827 15.22 -22.50 47.92
C GLU A 827 14.74 -21.03 48.06
N PHE A 828 15.20 -20.13 47.19
CA PHE A 828 14.85 -18.71 47.28
C PHE A 828 13.36 -18.46 47.01
N ASN A 829 12.79 -17.49 47.72
CA ASN A 829 11.35 -17.20 47.69
C ASN A 829 10.82 -16.85 46.28
N LEU A 830 11.60 -16.09 45.50
CA LEU A 830 11.20 -15.66 44.16
C LEU A 830 11.70 -16.62 43.08
N MET A 831 10.81 -16.96 42.14
CA MET A 831 11.11 -17.84 41.00
C MET A 831 12.32 -17.36 40.19
N ASP A 832 12.35 -16.06 39.84
CA ASP A 832 13.45 -15.44 39.08
C ASP A 832 14.83 -15.61 39.74
N GLY A 833 14.87 -15.57 41.07
CA GLY A 833 16.10 -15.78 41.84
C GLY A 833 16.57 -17.23 41.77
N ARG A 834 15.64 -18.20 41.88
CA ARG A 834 15.94 -19.64 41.74
C ARG A 834 16.45 -19.98 40.35
N ILE A 835 15.78 -19.47 39.30
CA ILE A 835 16.22 -19.63 37.91
C ILE A 835 17.62 -19.05 37.71
N THR A 836 17.92 -17.91 38.33
CA THR A 836 19.25 -17.28 38.23
C THR A 836 20.33 -18.11 38.92
N ALA A 837 20.01 -18.73 40.06
CA ALA A 837 20.90 -19.66 40.73
C ALA A 837 21.18 -20.90 39.87
N LEU A 838 20.14 -21.49 39.27
CA LEU A 838 20.25 -22.61 38.34
C LEU A 838 21.06 -22.25 37.09
N ALA A 839 20.85 -21.06 36.52
CA ALA A 839 21.63 -20.56 35.38
C ALA A 839 23.11 -20.40 35.74
N ALA A 840 23.44 -19.98 36.96
CA ALA A 840 24.82 -19.91 37.44
C ALA A 840 25.45 -21.29 37.57
N LEU A 841 24.75 -22.26 38.15
CA LEU A 841 25.21 -23.64 38.27
C LEU A 841 25.42 -24.27 36.88
N LYS A 842 24.48 -24.06 35.95
CA LYS A 842 24.62 -24.50 34.55
C LYS A 842 25.88 -23.93 33.91
N ALA A 843 26.09 -22.62 34.03
CA ALA A 843 27.27 -21.95 33.47
C ALA A 843 28.59 -22.44 34.10
N VAL A 844 28.61 -22.77 35.39
CA VAL A 844 29.75 -23.43 36.04
C VAL A 844 30.00 -24.80 35.40
N VAL A 845 28.96 -25.63 35.33
CA VAL A 845 29.04 -26.99 34.76
C VAL A 845 29.51 -26.95 33.32
N GLN A 846 29.11 -25.97 32.50
CA GLN A 846 29.52 -25.87 31.10
C GLN A 846 30.94 -25.35 30.90
N ARG A 847 31.41 -24.43 31.73
CA ARG A 847 32.66 -23.68 31.47
C ARG A 847 33.87 -24.19 32.23
N PHE A 848 33.69 -24.93 33.31
CA PHE A 848 34.81 -25.33 34.17
C PHE A 848 35.60 -26.52 33.57
N PRO A 849 36.89 -26.67 33.88
CA PRO A 849 37.66 -27.87 33.52
C PRO A 849 37.02 -29.14 34.08
N SER A 850 37.11 -30.25 33.33
CA SER A 850 36.51 -31.54 33.72
C SER A 850 37.01 -32.05 35.08
N GLU A 851 38.29 -31.84 35.40
CA GLU A 851 38.87 -32.21 36.70
C GLU A 851 38.16 -31.55 37.89
N VAL A 852 37.78 -30.28 37.73
CA VAL A 852 37.07 -29.52 38.77
C VAL A 852 35.62 -29.99 38.87
N ILE A 853 34.99 -30.27 37.73
CA ILE A 853 33.64 -30.83 37.68
C ILE A 853 33.60 -32.19 38.39
N ASP A 854 34.52 -33.10 38.10
CA ASP A 854 34.58 -34.41 38.76
C ASP A 854 34.76 -34.30 40.28
N GLN A 855 35.57 -33.35 40.74
CA GLN A 855 35.81 -33.11 42.17
C GLN A 855 34.61 -32.54 42.92
N GLU A 856 33.74 -31.79 42.23
CA GLU A 856 32.58 -31.12 42.84
C GLU A 856 31.24 -31.73 42.41
N ALA A 857 31.24 -32.75 41.53
CA ALA A 857 30.04 -33.39 41.00
C ALA A 857 29.13 -33.95 42.11
N GLU A 858 29.68 -34.63 43.11
CA GLU A 858 28.91 -35.10 44.29
C GLU A 858 28.25 -33.95 45.05
N TYR A 859 28.96 -32.83 45.17
CA TYR A 859 28.52 -31.67 45.93
C TYR A 859 27.39 -30.92 45.22
N LEU A 860 27.40 -30.92 43.89
CA LEU A 860 26.36 -30.30 43.05
C LEU A 860 25.15 -31.21 42.83
N PHE A 861 25.36 -32.53 42.73
CA PHE A 861 24.33 -33.47 42.32
C PHE A 861 23.12 -33.49 43.27
N LEU A 862 23.35 -33.71 44.57
CA LEU A 862 22.25 -33.89 45.53
C LEU A 862 21.31 -32.67 45.66
N PRO A 863 21.81 -31.44 45.82
CA PRO A 863 20.92 -30.29 45.98
C PRO A 863 20.15 -29.95 44.70
N VAL A 864 20.73 -30.15 43.51
CA VAL A 864 20.02 -29.93 42.25
C VAL A 864 18.96 -31.00 42.03
N CYS A 865 19.24 -32.26 42.38
CA CYS A 865 18.22 -33.32 42.42
C CYS A 865 17.05 -32.94 43.34
N ALA A 866 17.32 -32.46 44.56
CA ALA A 866 16.27 -32.02 45.47
C ALA A 866 15.42 -30.87 44.89
N SER A 867 16.03 -29.95 44.13
CA SER A 867 15.31 -28.86 43.45
C SER A 867 14.32 -29.35 42.39
N LEU A 868 14.57 -30.49 41.73
CA LEU A 868 13.66 -31.05 40.72
C LEU A 868 12.33 -31.51 41.31
N SER A 869 12.37 -32.14 42.49
CA SER A 869 11.17 -32.68 43.13
C SER A 869 10.45 -31.63 43.96
N ASN A 870 11.21 -30.71 44.58
CA ASN A 870 10.67 -29.81 45.60
C ASN A 870 10.16 -28.47 45.04
N ASP A 871 10.61 -28.04 43.85
CA ASP A 871 10.20 -26.75 43.29
C ASP A 871 8.81 -26.84 42.64
N GLN A 872 7.96 -25.85 42.96
CA GLN A 872 6.59 -25.76 42.44
C GLN A 872 6.55 -25.22 41.00
N GLY A 873 7.59 -24.50 40.57
CA GLY A 873 7.66 -23.90 39.23
C GLY A 873 8.13 -24.89 38.17
N THR A 874 7.40 -25.05 37.06
CA THR A 874 7.82 -25.86 35.91
C THR A 874 9.15 -25.36 35.34
N ASN A 875 9.29 -24.06 35.11
CA ASN A 875 10.51 -23.47 34.54
C ASN A 875 11.76 -23.71 35.41
N CYS A 876 11.60 -23.76 36.73
CA CYS A 876 12.72 -24.07 37.64
C CYS A 876 13.09 -25.56 37.59
N ARG A 877 12.09 -26.45 37.49
CA ARG A 877 12.32 -27.89 37.33
C ARG A 877 13.00 -28.19 36.00
N ASP A 878 12.58 -27.54 34.92
CA ASP A 878 13.22 -27.68 33.60
C ASP A 878 14.67 -27.17 33.63
N ALA A 879 14.90 -25.99 34.20
CA ALA A 879 16.26 -25.45 34.35
C ALA A 879 17.17 -26.32 35.25
N ALA A 880 16.62 -26.93 36.31
CA ALA A 880 17.34 -27.89 37.13
C ALA A 880 17.63 -29.19 36.36
N MET A 881 16.74 -29.62 35.47
CA MET A 881 16.96 -30.79 34.62
C MET A 881 18.11 -30.54 33.66
N GLU A 882 18.12 -29.38 33.00
CA GLU A 882 19.21 -28.99 32.12
C GLU A 882 20.58 -28.95 32.83
N VAL A 883 20.62 -28.47 34.08
CA VAL A 883 21.86 -28.47 34.90
C VAL A 883 22.33 -29.89 35.16
N LEU A 884 21.43 -30.80 35.50
CA LEU A 884 21.76 -32.20 35.80
C LEU A 884 22.18 -32.97 34.56
N SER A 885 21.44 -32.84 33.45
CA SER A 885 21.77 -33.46 32.17
C SER A 885 23.16 -33.02 31.69
N GLU A 886 23.50 -31.73 31.83
CA GLU A 886 24.85 -31.23 31.52
C GLU A 886 25.93 -31.76 32.48
N LEU A 887 25.64 -31.83 33.78
CA LEU A 887 26.58 -32.33 34.78
C LEU A 887 26.93 -33.81 34.53
N LEU A 888 25.90 -34.62 34.23
CA LEU A 888 26.06 -36.03 33.92
C LEU A 888 26.76 -36.25 32.57
N GLY A 889 26.50 -35.39 31.58
CA GLY A 889 27.19 -35.47 30.29
C GLY A 889 28.71 -35.23 30.38
N ARG A 890 29.15 -34.41 31.35
CA ARG A 890 30.56 -34.01 31.53
C ARG A 890 31.34 -34.79 32.59
N ALA A 891 30.67 -35.50 33.50
CA ALA A 891 31.32 -36.29 34.54
C ALA A 891 32.09 -37.49 33.98
N SER A 892 33.21 -37.86 34.60
CA SER A 892 33.97 -39.07 34.23
C SER A 892 33.22 -40.36 34.56
N GLU A 893 33.59 -41.46 33.90
CA GLU A 893 33.00 -42.79 34.09
C GLU A 893 33.05 -43.28 35.55
N GLU A 894 34.13 -42.97 36.28
CA GLU A 894 34.24 -43.30 37.71
C GLU A 894 33.19 -42.55 38.54
N LYS A 895 33.00 -41.26 38.25
CA LYS A 895 32.01 -40.44 38.92
C LYS A 895 30.58 -40.82 38.54
N LEU A 896 30.34 -41.12 37.26
CA LEU A 896 29.06 -41.58 36.78
C LEU A 896 28.63 -42.86 37.49
N LYS A 897 29.53 -43.85 37.65
CA LYS A 897 29.23 -45.07 38.43
C LYS A 897 28.85 -44.76 39.87
N LEU A 898 29.53 -43.81 40.52
CA LEU A 898 29.17 -43.38 41.87
C LEU A 898 27.78 -42.71 41.90
N LEU A 899 27.52 -41.75 41.02
CA LEU A 899 26.22 -41.06 40.97
C LEU A 899 25.08 -42.03 40.63
N GLN A 900 25.33 -42.97 39.72
CA GLN A 900 24.39 -44.06 39.42
C GLN A 900 24.14 -44.92 40.66
N SER A 901 25.18 -45.30 41.42
CA SER A 901 25.00 -46.07 42.66
C SER A 901 24.11 -45.34 43.67
N ILE A 902 24.23 -44.00 43.78
CA ILE A 902 23.35 -43.18 44.62
C ILE A 902 21.90 -43.30 44.14
N VAL A 903 21.63 -43.12 42.85
CA VAL A 903 20.27 -43.24 42.29
C VAL A 903 19.72 -44.66 42.45
N GLN A 904 20.55 -45.70 42.33
CA GLN A 904 20.16 -47.09 42.57
C GLN A 904 19.71 -47.32 44.02
N THR A 905 20.33 -46.66 45.00
CA THR A 905 19.85 -46.73 46.39
C THR A 905 18.48 -46.06 46.57
N TRP A 906 18.18 -45.00 45.83
CA TRP A 906 16.90 -44.29 45.92
C TRP A 906 15.73 -45.08 45.38
N PHE A 907 15.95 -45.94 44.37
CA PHE A 907 14.93 -46.90 43.92
C PHE A 907 14.48 -47.88 45.01
N ARG A 908 15.37 -48.19 45.98
CA ARG A 908 15.06 -49.03 47.15
C ARG A 908 14.44 -48.25 48.31
N GLY A 909 14.29 -46.93 48.17
CA GLY A 909 13.75 -46.03 49.20
C GLY A 909 12.22 -45.94 49.19
N GLY A 910 11.71 -44.96 49.96
CA GLY A 910 10.29 -44.61 49.99
C GLY A 910 9.80 -43.90 48.72
N VAL A 911 8.50 -43.66 48.64
CA VAL A 911 7.80 -43.16 47.43
C VAL A 911 8.43 -41.87 46.87
N SER A 912 8.77 -40.91 47.72
CA SER A 912 9.42 -39.64 47.30
C SER A 912 10.81 -39.84 46.70
N LEU A 913 11.60 -40.77 47.26
CA LEU A 913 12.94 -41.10 46.75
C LEU A 913 12.84 -41.86 45.42
N ARG A 914 11.83 -42.70 45.23
CA ARG A 914 11.56 -43.36 43.95
C ARG A 914 11.16 -42.34 42.88
N GLY A 915 10.27 -41.39 43.20
CA GLY A 915 9.92 -40.30 42.29
C GLY A 915 11.12 -39.46 41.86
N LEU A 916 12.02 -39.13 42.80
CA LEU A 916 13.28 -38.44 42.49
C LEU A 916 14.23 -39.30 41.63
N ALA A 917 14.32 -40.60 41.92
CA ALA A 917 15.13 -41.52 41.13
C ALA A 917 14.67 -41.61 39.67
N LYS A 918 13.35 -41.61 39.43
CA LYS A 918 12.76 -41.58 38.07
C LYS A 918 13.15 -40.30 37.31
N LEU A 919 13.09 -39.15 37.95
CA LEU A 919 13.55 -37.87 37.37
C LEU A 919 15.05 -37.87 37.08
N CYS A 920 15.87 -38.49 37.92
CA CYS A 920 17.31 -38.62 37.65
C CYS A 920 17.59 -39.55 36.47
N VAL A 921 16.79 -40.62 36.29
CA VAL A 921 16.87 -41.49 35.11
C VAL A 921 16.59 -40.71 33.82
N LEU A 922 15.64 -39.78 33.84
CA LEU A 922 15.41 -38.87 32.71
C LEU A 922 16.65 -38.04 32.39
N ALA A 923 17.30 -37.46 33.40
CA ALA A 923 18.54 -36.70 33.22
C ALA A 923 19.69 -37.56 32.64
N PHE A 924 19.80 -38.82 33.08
CA PHE A 924 20.76 -39.77 32.52
C PHE A 924 20.44 -40.11 31.05
N ALA A 925 19.17 -40.18 30.69
CA ALA A 925 18.73 -40.41 29.30
C ALA A 925 19.02 -39.20 28.41
N GLU A 926 18.67 -37.99 28.85
CA GLU A 926 18.93 -36.74 28.11
C GLU A 926 20.43 -36.46 27.91
N SER A 927 21.27 -36.84 28.89
CA SER A 927 22.72 -36.73 28.77
C SER A 927 23.37 -37.79 27.88
N GLY A 928 22.60 -38.79 27.41
CA GLY A 928 23.11 -39.91 26.62
C GLY A 928 24.03 -40.87 27.38
N ARG A 929 24.05 -40.80 28.72
CA ARG A 929 24.91 -41.59 29.61
C ARG A 929 24.13 -42.59 30.47
N LEU A 930 22.91 -42.93 30.04
CA LEU A 930 22.09 -43.95 30.68
C LEU A 930 22.70 -45.34 30.48
N THR A 931 22.89 -46.08 31.57
CA THR A 931 23.42 -47.44 31.52
C THR A 931 22.31 -48.48 31.67
N GLU A 932 22.47 -49.62 31.01
CA GLU A 932 21.50 -50.72 31.03
C GLU A 932 21.12 -51.19 32.47
N PRO A 933 22.04 -51.28 33.45
CA PRO A 933 21.68 -51.68 34.82
C PRO A 933 20.74 -50.69 35.51
N VAL A 934 20.90 -49.39 35.27
CA VAL A 934 20.02 -48.36 35.82
C VAL A 934 18.67 -48.37 35.13
N ALA A 935 18.64 -48.58 33.80
CA ALA A 935 17.41 -48.75 33.04
C ALA A 935 16.62 -50.00 33.48
N ARG A 936 17.31 -51.13 33.75
CA ARG A 936 16.69 -52.36 34.30
C ARG A 936 16.12 -52.15 35.69
N LEU A 937 16.83 -51.47 36.59
CA LEU A 937 16.31 -51.15 37.93
C LEU A 937 15.12 -50.20 37.89
N PHE A 938 15.10 -49.24 36.95
CA PHE A 938 13.92 -48.43 36.68
C PHE A 938 12.74 -49.30 36.24
N LEU A 939 12.96 -50.29 35.36
CA LEU A 939 11.91 -51.22 34.90
C LEU A 939 11.40 -52.16 35.99
N GLU A 940 12.27 -52.63 36.87
CA GLU A 940 11.87 -53.42 38.04
C GLU A 940 11.01 -52.58 39.00
N ALA A 941 11.39 -51.31 39.24
CA ALA A 941 10.60 -50.38 40.03
C ALA A 941 9.26 -50.02 39.34
N LEU A 942 9.25 -49.90 38.01
CA LEU A 942 8.06 -49.67 37.18
C LEU A 942 7.02 -50.78 37.38
N CYS A 943 7.44 -52.04 37.35
CA CYS A 943 6.56 -53.21 37.55
C CYS A 943 5.98 -53.27 38.98
N ALA A 944 6.73 -52.78 39.97
CA ALA A 944 6.28 -52.70 41.36
C ALA A 944 5.32 -51.52 41.60
N ASP A 945 5.54 -50.39 40.89
CA ASP A 945 4.72 -49.20 41.01
C ASP A 945 3.41 -49.31 40.20
N LEU A 946 3.34 -50.00 39.05
CA LEU A 946 2.09 -50.18 38.25
C LEU A 946 0.93 -50.95 38.96
N ALA A 947 1.04 -51.22 40.26
CA ALA A 947 -0.09 -51.60 41.09
C ALA A 947 -1.15 -50.47 41.16
N PRO A 948 -2.46 -50.78 41.30
CA PRO A 948 -3.58 -49.89 40.96
C PRO A 948 -3.79 -48.64 41.86
N GLU A 949 -2.82 -48.23 42.67
CA GLU A 949 -2.99 -47.17 43.68
C GLU A 949 -2.23 -45.84 43.43
N LEU A 950 -1.56 -45.64 42.28
CA LEU A 950 -0.85 -44.35 42.05
C LEU A 950 -1.75 -43.20 41.57
N GLN A 951 -1.38 -41.99 41.99
CA GLN A 951 -2.02 -40.74 41.57
C GLN A 951 -1.72 -40.45 40.09
N LYS A 952 -2.70 -39.93 39.33
CA LYS A 952 -2.62 -39.64 37.88
C LYS A 952 -1.32 -38.94 37.42
N GLY A 953 -0.76 -38.04 38.24
CA GLY A 953 0.47 -37.31 37.90
C GLY A 953 1.73 -38.19 37.86
N GLU A 954 1.80 -39.24 38.66
CA GLU A 954 2.95 -40.16 38.70
C GLU A 954 2.95 -41.11 37.50
N VAL A 955 1.77 -41.45 36.97
CA VAL A 955 1.61 -42.28 35.76
C VAL A 955 2.14 -41.55 34.53
N CYS A 956 1.78 -40.28 34.32
CA CYS A 956 2.27 -39.49 33.18
C CYS A 956 3.81 -39.31 33.19
N LEU A 957 4.38 -39.00 34.36
CA LEU A 957 5.84 -38.87 34.48
C LEU A 957 6.55 -40.19 34.21
N THR A 958 5.99 -41.28 34.72
CA THR A 958 6.50 -42.63 34.52
C THR A 958 6.46 -43.05 33.04
N LEU A 959 5.39 -42.70 32.31
CA LEU A 959 5.29 -42.94 30.86
C LEU A 959 6.30 -42.11 30.05
N SER A 960 6.47 -40.82 30.36
CA SER A 960 7.44 -39.95 29.69
C SER A 960 8.89 -40.43 29.87
N VAL A 961 9.26 -40.88 31.08
CA VAL A 961 10.59 -41.47 31.32
C VAL A 961 10.72 -42.79 30.56
N THR A 962 9.66 -43.61 30.49
CA THR A 962 9.69 -44.91 29.78
C THR A 962 9.87 -44.72 28.27
N GLU A 963 9.23 -43.72 27.65
CA GLU A 963 9.42 -43.35 26.25
C GLU A 963 10.87 -42.95 25.97
N LYS A 964 11.47 -42.10 26.82
CA LYS A 964 12.86 -41.67 26.63
C LYS A 964 13.88 -42.80 26.87
N VAL A 965 13.58 -43.74 27.76
CA VAL A 965 14.41 -44.94 27.95
C VAL A 965 14.32 -45.88 26.74
N LEU A 966 13.14 -46.01 26.12
CA LEU A 966 12.94 -46.78 24.88
C LEU A 966 13.70 -46.19 23.69
N ASP A 967 13.78 -44.87 23.58
CA ASP A 967 14.59 -44.20 22.55
C ASP A 967 16.07 -44.62 22.64
N VAL A 968 16.59 -44.82 23.86
CA VAL A 968 18.00 -45.18 24.09
C VAL A 968 18.23 -46.70 24.01
N PHE A 969 17.26 -47.50 24.47
CA PHE A 969 17.34 -48.96 24.53
C PHE A 969 16.07 -49.62 23.92
N PRO A 970 15.96 -49.66 22.59
CA PRO A 970 14.74 -50.13 21.90
C PRO A 970 14.46 -51.63 22.07
N ASP A 971 15.46 -52.42 22.48
CA ASP A 971 15.37 -53.87 22.68
C ASP A 971 14.76 -54.29 24.03
N LEU A 972 14.47 -53.33 24.93
CA LEU A 972 13.79 -53.59 26.21
C LEU A 972 12.28 -53.82 25.99
N VAL A 973 11.92 -55.05 25.61
CA VAL A 973 10.56 -55.52 25.25
C VAL A 973 9.49 -55.16 26.29
N VAL A 974 9.85 -55.13 27.58
CA VAL A 974 8.92 -54.81 28.69
C VAL A 974 8.42 -53.36 28.63
N CYS A 975 9.26 -52.40 28.24
CA CYS A 975 8.85 -51.00 28.09
C CYS A 975 7.80 -50.82 26.99
N ARG A 976 7.96 -51.56 25.89
CA ARG A 976 7.10 -51.49 24.69
C ARG A 976 5.67 -51.93 25.02
N VAL A 977 5.55 -53.03 25.75
CA VAL A 977 4.25 -53.55 26.24
C VAL A 977 3.55 -52.56 27.18
N ILE A 978 4.31 -51.83 28.01
CA ILE A 978 3.73 -50.88 28.97
C ILE A 978 3.27 -49.58 28.28
N VAL A 979 4.04 -49.05 27.33
CA VAL A 979 3.63 -47.90 26.52
C VAL A 979 2.41 -48.26 25.66
N ASP A 980 2.40 -49.44 25.03
CA ASP A 980 1.28 -49.91 24.20
C ASP A 980 0.00 -50.16 25.03
N LEU A 981 0.11 -50.51 26.32
CA LEU A 981 -1.05 -50.77 27.20
C LEU A 981 -1.64 -49.51 27.86
N TYR A 982 -0.84 -48.46 28.08
CA TYR A 982 -1.24 -47.29 28.87
C TYR A 982 -1.07 -45.95 28.15
N GLY A 983 -0.53 -45.91 26.92
CA GLY A 983 -0.26 -44.67 26.18
C GLY A 983 -1.48 -43.88 25.72
N ASP A 984 -2.66 -44.51 25.66
CA ASP A 984 -3.93 -43.87 25.26
C ASP A 984 -4.76 -43.29 26.45
N SER A 985 -4.28 -43.44 27.69
CA SER A 985 -4.93 -42.91 28.92
C SER A 985 -4.18 -41.74 29.54
#